data_AF-A0A931B6Q8-F1
#
_entry.id   AF-A0A931B6Q8-F1
#
_cell.length_a   1.000
_cell.length_b   1.000
_cell.length_c   1.000
_cell.angle_alpha   90.00
_cell.angle_beta   90.00
_cell.angle_gamma   90.00
#
_symmetry.space_group_name_H-M   'P 1'
#
loop_
_entity.id
_entity.type
_entity.pdbx_description
1 polymer ?
#
loop_
_entity_poly.entity_id
_entity_poly.type
_entity_poly.pdbx_seq_one_letter_code
_entity_poly.pdbx_strand_id
1 'polypeptide(L)'
;MTALHAQQLEHALDEQFSGITAVDDLSRFEERIRRSSFLSRSLAALAVREFTGYSLERCAEFVIDSFGDQGIDAVAVDLASEEPQVLVVQAKWSSDGTATFSKSAALDLKNGLELLIAREYQRFNAKLTPLIPDLERALSNPRVQITLLPAWAGSQPMGAEAQDVLARFCDEYEDSLRLRTLRLPDFIRILRSGIAEPRIKLKAAASAVDLSPFKEPILAYHGTIGAAEVARWYEDNHHRLFQRNIRNPLGVTAVNRTLVETLRRRPEYFWYFNNGITVLCDKVITGPRGDLEMEGASIVNGAQTVASVHEAYQQTPDVVARARIGVRIISLTDCPEGFDHDVTRTTNTQNRVEPQDFIALEKVQQQLRDDFLLRLRKTYVLRRGEEAPQTQDDGCTLREAATALACAHADAELSFQANVDIDLLWDPKQHHRLFPLHRTDAVKTWRTILVLREIERQIDTQRPQWEGRAGTLADLGRLLIAHVTFRRLSQGWQEVPEVDWPTVPASIPQLVDTTVATLIHWIDTGYGPKSQVSSIFRNAERYSAVASSALVTLQGNNQAPALSPEYRASEREQHARQANAVTVIFENNALEEGTLLEFRPVPGREQQQLTPWLTADARRARATWTRQRRNCLVWAVDGAAYSPTGLAQKMLVEAGHQSRPLQGTRRWFVPQRGSLVDIADRLRQESEEEEE
;
A
#
# COMPACT_ATOMS: atom_id res chain seq x y z
N MET A 1 -24.85 -22.25 -28.54
CA MET A 1 -23.62 -21.43 -28.45
C MET A 1 -23.11 -21.33 -27.01
N THR A 2 -23.97 -21.07 -26.02
CA THR A 2 -23.59 -20.96 -24.60
C THR A 2 -22.89 -22.20 -24.03
N ALA A 3 -23.42 -23.41 -24.28
CA ALA A 3 -22.79 -24.66 -23.84
C ALA A 3 -21.40 -24.91 -24.47
N LEU A 4 -21.21 -24.57 -25.75
CA LEU A 4 -19.91 -24.68 -26.41
C LEU A 4 -18.89 -23.71 -25.81
N HIS A 5 -19.30 -22.48 -25.52
CA HIS A 5 -18.48 -21.50 -24.82
C HIS A 5 -18.14 -21.97 -23.40
N ALA A 6 -19.10 -22.54 -22.66
CA ALA A 6 -18.83 -23.10 -21.34
C ALA A 6 -17.78 -24.22 -21.39
N GLN A 7 -17.87 -25.13 -22.38
CA GLN A 7 -16.85 -26.16 -22.60
C GLN A 7 -15.48 -25.60 -22.99
N GLN A 8 -15.44 -24.54 -23.83
CA GLN A 8 -14.18 -23.86 -24.18
C GLN A 8 -13.52 -23.23 -22.95
N LEU A 9 -14.31 -22.59 -22.09
CA LEU A 9 -13.83 -22.02 -20.84
C LEU A 9 -13.37 -23.12 -19.88
N GLU A 10 -14.12 -24.21 -19.76
CA GLU A 10 -13.75 -25.36 -18.93
C GLU A 10 -12.37 -25.92 -19.35
N HIS A 11 -12.19 -26.17 -20.65
CA HIS A 11 -10.93 -26.69 -21.17
C HIS A 11 -9.75 -25.75 -20.91
N ALA A 12 -9.95 -24.43 -21.05
CA ALA A 12 -8.89 -23.46 -20.79
C ALA A 12 -8.56 -23.35 -19.29
N LEU A 13 -9.54 -23.47 -18.40
CA LEU A 13 -9.30 -23.50 -16.96
C LEU A 13 -8.50 -24.76 -16.58
N ASP A 14 -8.78 -25.90 -17.21
CA ASP A 14 -7.97 -27.11 -17.04
C ASP A 14 -6.52 -26.90 -17.47
N GLU A 15 -6.34 -26.36 -18.67
CA GLU A 15 -5.01 -26.17 -19.24
C GLU A 15 -4.17 -25.18 -18.42
N GLN A 16 -4.79 -24.09 -17.96
CA GLN A 16 -4.06 -22.98 -17.32
C GLN A 16 -3.90 -23.13 -15.82
N PHE A 17 -4.79 -23.86 -15.12
CA PHE A 17 -4.80 -23.87 -13.65
C PHE A 17 -4.63 -25.26 -13.03
N SER A 18 -4.59 -26.34 -13.82
CA SER A 18 -4.25 -27.67 -13.32
C SER A 18 -2.85 -27.67 -12.70
N GLY A 19 -2.75 -28.12 -11.45
CA GLY A 19 -1.51 -28.11 -10.68
C GLY A 19 -1.14 -26.75 -10.06
N ILE A 20 -1.91 -25.69 -10.34
CA ILE A 20 -1.70 -24.34 -9.78
C ILE A 20 -2.78 -24.01 -8.74
N THR A 21 -4.06 -24.24 -9.08
CA THR A 21 -5.16 -24.00 -8.14
C THR A 21 -5.18 -25.07 -7.05
N ALA A 22 -5.03 -24.65 -5.80
CA ALA A 22 -5.05 -25.56 -4.66
C ALA A 22 -6.41 -26.26 -4.54
N VAL A 23 -6.38 -27.59 -4.48
CA VAL A 23 -7.56 -28.45 -4.26
C VAL A 23 -7.36 -29.44 -3.10
N ASP A 24 -6.25 -29.33 -2.36
CA ASP A 24 -5.86 -30.28 -1.31
C ASP A 24 -6.85 -30.31 -0.14
N ASP A 25 -7.43 -29.15 0.19
CA ASP A 25 -8.50 -29.01 1.19
C ASP A 25 -9.79 -29.74 0.79
N LEU A 26 -9.92 -30.13 -0.48
CA LEU A 26 -11.07 -30.85 -1.02
C LEU A 26 -10.83 -32.35 -1.20
N SER A 27 -9.65 -32.87 -0.82
CA SER A 27 -9.26 -34.29 -0.98
C SER A 27 -10.24 -35.30 -0.38
N ARG A 28 -11.05 -34.90 0.61
CA ARG A 28 -12.05 -35.73 1.29
C ARG A 28 -13.42 -35.77 0.58
N PHE A 29 -13.63 -34.95 -0.44
CA PHE A 29 -14.90 -34.85 -1.16
C PHE A 29 -14.90 -35.69 -2.45
N GLU A 30 -16.10 -36.05 -2.90
CA GLU A 30 -16.29 -36.77 -4.17
C GLU A 30 -15.69 -36.00 -5.36
N GLU A 31 -15.23 -36.75 -6.37
CA GLU A 31 -14.61 -36.20 -7.59
C GLU A 31 -15.46 -35.12 -8.25
N ARG A 32 -16.78 -35.28 -8.27
CA ARG A 32 -17.70 -34.29 -8.86
C ARG A 32 -17.64 -32.95 -8.13
N ILE A 33 -17.55 -32.96 -6.80
CA ILE A 33 -17.48 -31.74 -5.98
C ILE A 33 -16.10 -31.11 -6.16
N ARG A 34 -15.03 -31.91 -6.10
CA ARG A 34 -13.65 -31.45 -6.35
C ARG A 34 -13.53 -30.74 -7.69
N ARG A 35 -14.10 -31.35 -8.74
CA ARG A 35 -14.13 -30.79 -10.09
C ARG A 35 -14.87 -29.46 -10.17
N SER A 36 -16.07 -29.38 -9.61
CA SER A 36 -16.86 -28.14 -9.62
C SER A 36 -16.18 -27.02 -8.83
N SER A 37 -15.57 -27.33 -7.69
CA SER A 37 -14.83 -26.36 -6.89
C SER A 37 -13.55 -25.91 -7.59
N PHE A 38 -12.81 -26.83 -8.24
CA PHE A 38 -11.66 -26.46 -9.08
C PHE A 38 -12.06 -25.42 -10.13
N LEU A 39 -13.14 -25.69 -10.89
CA LEU A 39 -13.59 -24.78 -11.94
C LEU A 39 -14.07 -23.42 -11.38
N SER A 40 -14.73 -23.39 -10.22
CA SER A 40 -15.12 -22.14 -9.55
C SER A 40 -13.91 -21.33 -9.09
N ARG A 41 -12.92 -22.00 -8.46
CA ARG A 41 -11.67 -21.39 -8.00
C ARG A 41 -10.83 -20.85 -9.15
N SER A 42 -10.65 -21.63 -10.21
CA SER A 42 -9.91 -21.21 -11.39
C SER A 42 -10.62 -20.07 -12.13
N LEU A 43 -11.97 -20.05 -12.13
CA LEU A 43 -12.73 -18.92 -12.64
C LEU A 43 -12.49 -17.63 -11.83
N ALA A 44 -12.46 -17.73 -10.49
CA ALA A 44 -12.11 -16.60 -9.62
C ALA A 44 -10.68 -16.11 -9.87
N ALA A 45 -9.71 -17.02 -10.01
CA ALA A 45 -8.33 -16.66 -10.33
C ALA A 45 -8.20 -16.00 -11.72
N LEU A 46 -8.91 -16.50 -12.73
CA LEU A 46 -8.94 -15.89 -14.06
C LEU A 46 -9.56 -14.48 -14.03
N ALA A 47 -10.59 -14.29 -13.18
CA ALA A 47 -11.19 -12.98 -12.95
C ALA A 47 -10.19 -12.01 -12.30
N VAL A 48 -9.39 -12.46 -11.32
CA VAL A 48 -8.31 -11.65 -10.74
C VAL A 48 -7.28 -11.27 -11.80
N ARG A 49 -6.84 -12.23 -12.62
CA ARG A 49 -5.84 -12.00 -13.68
C ARG A 49 -6.25 -10.89 -14.65
N GLU A 50 -7.51 -10.84 -15.05
CA GLU A 50 -8.03 -9.80 -15.96
C GLU A 50 -7.83 -8.38 -15.40
N PHE A 51 -7.93 -8.22 -14.07
CA PHE A 51 -7.87 -6.90 -13.44
C PHE A 51 -6.50 -6.53 -12.86
N THR A 52 -5.61 -7.50 -12.60
CA THR A 52 -4.26 -7.24 -12.05
C THR A 52 -3.14 -7.48 -13.05
N GLY A 53 -3.35 -8.32 -14.07
CA GLY A 53 -2.27 -8.74 -14.98
C GLY A 53 -1.20 -9.63 -14.34
N TYR A 54 -1.43 -10.13 -13.12
CA TYR A 54 -0.47 -11.02 -12.44
C TYR A 54 -0.38 -12.41 -13.10
N SER A 55 0.69 -13.15 -12.77
CA SER A 55 0.86 -14.53 -13.25
C SER A 55 -0.27 -15.44 -12.74
N LEU A 56 -0.48 -16.57 -13.42
CA LEU A 56 -1.54 -17.53 -13.08
C LEU A 56 -1.37 -18.08 -11.66
N GLU A 57 -0.12 -18.34 -11.25
CA GLU A 57 0.24 -18.81 -9.91
C GLU A 57 -0.13 -17.79 -8.85
N ARG A 58 0.28 -16.53 -9.05
CA ARG A 58 -0.07 -15.44 -8.14
C ARG A 58 -1.58 -15.24 -8.04
N CYS A 59 -2.29 -15.33 -9.16
CA CYS A 59 -3.75 -15.22 -9.17
C CYS A 59 -4.43 -16.35 -8.39
N ALA A 60 -3.87 -17.56 -8.44
CA ALA A 60 -4.38 -18.69 -7.68
C ALA A 60 -4.16 -18.54 -6.15
N GLU A 61 -3.07 -17.88 -5.73
CA GLU A 61 -2.80 -17.58 -4.30
C GLU A 61 -3.84 -16.66 -3.67
N PHE A 62 -4.50 -15.81 -4.47
CA PHE A 62 -5.56 -14.91 -4.00
C PHE A 62 -6.93 -15.58 -3.80
N VAL A 63 -7.07 -16.85 -4.19
CA VAL A 63 -8.32 -17.60 -4.07
C VAL A 63 -8.47 -18.11 -2.65
N ILE A 64 -9.53 -17.65 -1.98
CA ILE A 64 -9.87 -18.03 -0.61
C ILE A 64 -11.10 -18.95 -0.53
N ASP A 65 -11.76 -19.23 -1.66
CA ASP A 65 -12.92 -20.13 -1.75
C ASP A 65 -12.66 -21.45 -1.00
N SER A 66 -13.37 -21.59 0.12
CA SER A 66 -13.39 -22.74 1.01
C SER A 66 -14.43 -22.46 2.10
N PHE A 67 -14.69 -23.44 2.96
CA PHE A 67 -15.62 -23.25 4.07
C PHE A 67 -15.23 -22.05 4.94
N GLY A 68 -16.14 -21.08 5.11
CA GLY A 68 -15.91 -19.87 5.93
C GLY A 68 -15.28 -18.70 5.17
N ASP A 69 -15.39 -18.65 3.85
CA ASP A 69 -14.94 -17.54 2.98
C ASP A 69 -15.83 -16.28 3.03
N GLN A 70 -16.95 -16.34 3.75
CA GLN A 70 -17.93 -15.26 3.88
C GLN A 70 -18.48 -14.74 2.54
N GLY A 71 -18.60 -15.63 1.54
CA GLY A 71 -19.17 -15.27 0.23
C GLY A 71 -18.20 -14.59 -0.73
N ILE A 72 -16.90 -14.57 -0.39
CA ILE A 72 -15.83 -14.03 -1.21
C ILE A 72 -14.93 -15.18 -1.65
N ASP A 73 -14.84 -15.41 -2.95
CA ASP A 73 -14.08 -16.54 -3.50
C ASP A 73 -12.61 -16.19 -3.72
N ALA A 74 -12.30 -14.92 -3.99
CA ALA A 74 -10.93 -14.41 -4.08
C ALA A 74 -10.82 -12.96 -3.61
N VAL A 75 -9.68 -12.64 -2.98
CA VAL A 75 -9.30 -11.28 -2.62
C VAL A 75 -7.92 -11.01 -3.19
N ALA A 76 -7.82 -10.09 -4.14
CA ALA A 76 -6.53 -9.67 -4.66
C ALA A 76 -6.22 -8.24 -4.22
N VAL A 77 -5.01 -8.04 -3.71
CA VAL A 77 -4.53 -6.71 -3.36
C VAL A 77 -3.46 -6.31 -4.36
N ASP A 78 -3.69 -5.19 -5.03
CA ASP A 78 -2.75 -4.61 -5.97
C ASP A 78 -2.39 -3.20 -5.53
N LEU A 79 -1.34 -3.10 -4.72
CA LEU A 79 -0.78 -1.81 -4.27
C LEU A 79 0.32 -1.28 -5.17
N ALA A 80 0.84 -2.11 -6.07
CA ALA A 80 1.88 -1.73 -7.02
C ALA A 80 1.31 -0.97 -8.22
N SER A 81 0.01 -1.15 -8.49
CA SER A 81 -0.71 -0.41 -9.53
C SER A 81 -0.93 1.07 -9.21
N GLU A 82 -1.10 1.81 -10.30
CA GLU A 82 -1.16 3.27 -10.36
C GLU A 82 -2.47 3.81 -9.76
N GLU A 83 -3.51 2.96 -9.73
CA GLU A 83 -4.66 3.03 -8.83
C GLU A 83 -4.56 1.83 -7.87
N PRO A 84 -4.09 2.01 -6.62
CA PRO A 84 -4.06 0.91 -5.65
C PRO A 84 -5.48 0.35 -5.50
N GLN A 85 -5.65 -0.96 -5.63
CA GLN A 85 -6.99 -1.55 -5.58
C GLN A 85 -7.04 -2.84 -4.75
N VAL A 86 -8.22 -3.09 -4.21
CA VAL A 86 -8.59 -4.38 -3.63
C VAL A 86 -9.71 -4.97 -4.48
N LEU A 87 -9.46 -6.10 -5.11
CA LEU A 87 -10.46 -6.85 -5.87
C LEU A 87 -11.10 -7.87 -4.94
N VAL A 88 -12.43 -7.85 -4.86
CA VAL A 88 -13.23 -8.79 -4.08
C VAL A 88 -14.14 -9.55 -5.03
N VAL A 89 -13.80 -10.81 -5.27
CA VAL A 89 -14.40 -11.63 -6.33
C VAL A 89 -15.36 -12.63 -5.72
N GLN A 90 -16.53 -12.80 -6.33
CA GLN A 90 -17.38 -13.96 -6.10
C GLN A 90 -17.66 -14.64 -7.44
N ALA A 91 -17.25 -15.89 -7.57
CA ALA A 91 -17.34 -16.68 -8.78
C ALA A 91 -18.52 -17.67 -8.73
N LYS A 92 -19.17 -17.90 -9.87
CA LYS A 92 -20.20 -18.94 -10.02
C LYS A 92 -19.98 -19.75 -11.30
N TRP A 93 -19.66 -21.02 -11.14
CA TRP A 93 -19.46 -21.95 -12.25
C TRP A 93 -20.75 -22.70 -12.62
N SER A 94 -20.92 -23.00 -13.92
CA SER A 94 -21.89 -24.00 -14.41
C SER A 94 -21.41 -24.61 -15.74
N SER A 95 -21.46 -25.94 -15.85
CA SER A 95 -20.92 -26.69 -16.99
C SER A 95 -21.70 -26.50 -18.29
N ASP A 96 -22.97 -26.09 -18.21
CA ASP A 96 -23.80 -25.80 -19.40
C ASP A 96 -23.83 -24.30 -19.75
N GLY A 97 -23.10 -23.47 -18.98
CA GLY A 97 -23.05 -22.03 -19.18
C GLY A 97 -24.32 -21.28 -18.74
N THR A 98 -25.11 -21.86 -17.84
CA THR A 98 -26.36 -21.28 -17.32
C THR A 98 -26.21 -20.64 -15.95
N ALA A 99 -24.97 -20.48 -15.45
CA ALA A 99 -24.76 -19.88 -14.13
C ALA A 99 -25.41 -18.49 -14.07
N THR A 100 -26.00 -18.15 -12.93
CA THR A 100 -26.60 -16.84 -12.69
C THR A 100 -26.10 -16.27 -11.39
N PHE A 101 -25.99 -14.94 -11.31
CA PHE A 101 -25.69 -14.25 -10.06
C PHE A 101 -26.99 -13.87 -9.34
N SER A 102 -27.30 -14.58 -8.26
CA SER A 102 -28.56 -14.44 -7.51
C SER A 102 -28.48 -13.33 -6.47
N LYS A 103 -29.65 -12.92 -5.93
CA LYS A 103 -29.72 -11.97 -4.80
C LYS A 103 -28.98 -12.48 -3.56
N SER A 104 -29.07 -13.78 -3.27
CA SER A 104 -28.36 -14.37 -2.13
C SER A 104 -26.85 -14.22 -2.29
N ALA A 105 -26.31 -14.49 -3.49
CA ALA A 105 -24.90 -14.29 -3.78
C ALA A 105 -24.48 -12.82 -3.59
N ALA A 106 -25.27 -11.87 -4.11
CA ALA A 106 -25.03 -10.44 -3.89
C ALA A 106 -25.01 -10.04 -2.40
N LEU A 107 -25.92 -10.59 -1.58
CA LEU A 107 -25.95 -10.35 -0.14
C LEU A 107 -24.73 -10.96 0.56
N ASP A 108 -24.33 -12.17 0.18
CA ASP A 108 -23.16 -12.83 0.75
C ASP A 108 -21.88 -12.02 0.44
N LEU A 109 -21.69 -11.61 -0.81
CA LEU A 109 -20.56 -10.78 -1.23
C LEU A 109 -20.54 -9.41 -0.53
N LYS A 110 -21.72 -8.75 -0.40
CA LYS A 110 -21.86 -7.51 0.37
C LYS A 110 -21.43 -7.71 1.83
N ASN A 111 -22.01 -8.70 2.50
CA ASN A 111 -21.75 -8.94 3.92
C ASN A 111 -20.29 -9.33 4.16
N GLY A 112 -19.71 -10.12 3.26
CA GLY A 112 -18.28 -10.42 3.26
C GLY A 112 -17.43 -9.16 3.16
N LEU A 113 -17.74 -8.25 2.22
CA LEU A 113 -16.98 -7.01 2.11
C LEU A 113 -17.11 -6.12 3.36
N GLU A 114 -18.28 -6.04 3.98
CA GLU A 114 -18.46 -5.29 5.24
C GLU A 114 -17.53 -5.82 6.34
N LEU A 115 -17.36 -7.14 6.44
CA LEU A 115 -16.42 -7.74 7.38
C LEU A 115 -14.96 -7.40 7.04
N LEU A 116 -14.59 -7.36 5.76
CA LEU A 116 -13.25 -6.94 5.33
C LEU A 116 -12.98 -5.47 5.70
N ILE A 117 -13.93 -4.57 5.40
CA ILE A 117 -13.81 -3.13 5.72
C ILE A 117 -13.75 -2.92 7.24
N ALA A 118 -14.55 -3.67 8.00
CA ALA A 118 -14.54 -3.65 9.46
C ALA A 118 -13.29 -4.33 10.09
N ARG A 119 -12.42 -4.92 9.26
CA ARG A 119 -11.22 -5.69 9.67
C ARG A 119 -11.56 -6.88 10.57
N GLU A 120 -12.74 -7.47 10.39
CA GLU A 120 -13.18 -8.67 11.10
C GLU A 120 -12.64 -9.95 10.44
N TYR A 121 -11.33 -9.98 10.16
CA TYR A 121 -10.67 -11.07 9.43
C TYR A 121 -10.81 -12.43 10.12
N GLN A 122 -11.00 -12.45 11.44
CA GLN A 122 -11.23 -13.66 12.24
C GLN A 122 -12.50 -14.44 11.83
N ARG A 123 -13.42 -13.81 11.08
CA ARG A 123 -14.60 -14.49 10.54
C ARG A 123 -14.32 -15.24 9.24
N PHE A 124 -13.20 -14.94 8.57
CA PHE A 124 -12.80 -15.60 7.34
C PHE A 124 -12.00 -16.88 7.64
N ASN A 125 -11.94 -17.75 6.64
CA ASN A 125 -11.16 -18.97 6.70
C ASN A 125 -9.63 -18.68 6.67
N ALA A 126 -8.83 -19.71 6.95
CA ALA A 126 -7.38 -19.58 7.05
C ALA A 126 -6.68 -19.18 5.74
N LYS A 127 -7.34 -19.28 4.58
CA LYS A 127 -6.77 -18.87 3.29
C LYS A 127 -6.70 -17.34 3.16
N LEU A 128 -7.49 -16.58 3.91
CA LEU A 128 -7.36 -15.12 3.95
C LEU A 128 -6.11 -14.68 4.73
N THR A 129 -5.66 -15.44 5.72
CA THR A 129 -4.57 -15.06 6.65
C THR A 129 -3.31 -14.51 5.95
N PRO A 130 -2.77 -15.14 4.89
CA PRO A 130 -1.59 -14.62 4.19
C PRO A 130 -1.82 -13.26 3.52
N LEU A 131 -3.07 -12.91 3.21
CA LEU A 131 -3.47 -11.69 2.50
C LEU A 131 -3.76 -10.53 3.47
N ILE A 132 -3.95 -10.80 4.77
CA ILE A 132 -4.27 -9.79 5.80
C ILE A 132 -3.26 -8.64 5.83
N PRO A 133 -1.93 -8.86 5.83
CA PRO A 133 -0.97 -7.75 5.86
C PRO A 133 -1.12 -6.81 4.65
N ASP A 134 -1.36 -7.35 3.46
CA ASP A 134 -1.58 -6.56 2.25
C ASP A 134 -2.93 -5.85 2.28
N LEU A 135 -3.99 -6.49 2.77
CA LEU A 135 -5.30 -5.88 3.01
C LEU A 135 -5.25 -4.74 4.02
N GLU A 136 -4.50 -4.88 5.12
CA GLU A 136 -4.34 -3.82 6.11
C GLU A 136 -3.60 -2.60 5.56
N ARG A 137 -2.54 -2.83 4.78
CA ARG A 137 -1.84 -1.77 4.04
C ARG A 137 -2.77 -1.10 3.03
N ALA A 138 -3.57 -1.89 2.31
CA ALA A 138 -4.51 -1.41 1.31
C ALA A 138 -5.62 -0.56 1.93
N LEU A 139 -6.36 -1.10 2.90
CA LEU A 139 -7.47 -0.43 3.57
C LEU A 139 -7.04 0.75 4.45
N SER A 140 -5.74 0.89 4.76
CA SER A 140 -5.18 2.07 5.43
C SER A 140 -4.70 3.15 4.44
N ASN A 141 -4.69 2.86 3.13
CA ASN A 141 -4.29 3.79 2.09
C ASN A 141 -5.52 4.58 1.59
N PRO A 142 -5.58 5.91 1.78
CA PRO A 142 -6.73 6.72 1.38
C PRO A 142 -6.93 6.83 -0.14
N ARG A 143 -5.99 6.33 -0.96
CA ARG A 143 -6.13 6.26 -2.42
C ARG A 143 -6.65 4.91 -2.92
N VAL A 144 -6.83 3.91 -2.04
CA VAL A 144 -7.24 2.58 -2.47
C VAL A 144 -8.67 2.57 -2.97
N GLN A 145 -8.92 1.88 -4.07
CA GLN A 145 -10.25 1.62 -4.62
C GLN A 145 -10.63 0.17 -4.37
N ILE A 146 -11.84 -0.08 -3.85
CA ILE A 146 -12.32 -1.44 -3.68
C ILE A 146 -13.22 -1.80 -4.86
N THR A 147 -12.88 -2.86 -5.59
CA THR A 147 -13.65 -3.33 -6.74
C THR A 147 -14.40 -4.62 -6.37
N LEU A 148 -15.72 -4.53 -6.28
CA LEU A 148 -16.63 -5.68 -6.20
C LEU A 148 -16.75 -6.33 -7.58
N LEU A 149 -16.42 -7.62 -7.66
CA LEU A 149 -16.37 -8.38 -8.90
C LEU A 149 -17.22 -9.67 -8.87
N PRO A 150 -18.54 -9.58 -9.10
CA PRO A 150 -19.35 -10.72 -9.49
C PRO A 150 -18.88 -11.34 -10.82
N ALA A 151 -18.48 -12.60 -10.78
CA ALA A 151 -18.00 -13.37 -11.93
C ALA A 151 -18.84 -14.64 -12.10
N TRP A 152 -19.40 -14.91 -13.29
CA TRP A 152 -20.16 -16.15 -13.49
C TRP A 152 -20.04 -16.71 -14.90
N ALA A 153 -20.00 -18.05 -14.99
CA ALA A 153 -20.03 -18.82 -16.22
C ALA A 153 -21.46 -18.89 -16.80
N GLY A 154 -22.06 -17.73 -17.06
CA GLY A 154 -23.33 -17.62 -17.77
C GLY A 154 -23.42 -16.40 -18.66
N SER A 155 -24.29 -16.45 -19.68
CA SER A 155 -24.45 -15.33 -20.63
C SER A 155 -25.46 -14.27 -20.18
N GLN A 156 -26.39 -14.65 -19.30
CA GLN A 156 -27.43 -13.75 -18.83
C GLN A 156 -26.83 -12.64 -17.94
N PRO A 157 -27.35 -11.41 -18.00
CA PRO A 157 -26.96 -10.35 -17.07
C PRO A 157 -27.36 -10.73 -15.64
N MET A 158 -26.78 -10.02 -14.66
CA MET A 158 -27.15 -10.18 -13.25
C MET A 158 -28.65 -9.87 -13.07
N GLY A 159 -29.32 -10.62 -12.20
CA GLY A 159 -30.74 -10.39 -11.92
C GLY A 159 -30.97 -9.01 -11.30
N ALA A 160 -32.10 -8.36 -11.62
CA ALA A 160 -32.40 -6.99 -11.19
C ALA A 160 -32.32 -6.80 -9.66
N GLU A 161 -32.77 -7.79 -8.88
CA GLU A 161 -32.69 -7.72 -7.41
C GLU A 161 -31.24 -7.80 -6.89
N ALA A 162 -30.38 -8.60 -7.52
CA ALA A 162 -28.97 -8.68 -7.15
C ALA A 162 -28.22 -7.39 -7.54
N GLN A 163 -28.55 -6.85 -8.71
CA GLN A 163 -28.02 -5.57 -9.18
C GLN A 163 -28.41 -4.41 -8.25
N ASP A 164 -29.66 -4.37 -7.81
CA ASP A 164 -30.16 -3.35 -6.88
C ASP A 164 -29.48 -3.44 -5.50
N VAL A 165 -29.23 -4.64 -4.98
CA VAL A 165 -28.48 -4.84 -3.72
C VAL A 165 -27.06 -4.27 -3.82
N LEU A 166 -26.32 -4.62 -4.87
CA LEU A 166 -24.93 -4.18 -5.02
C LEU A 166 -24.82 -2.70 -5.41
N ALA A 167 -25.74 -2.18 -6.23
CA ALA A 167 -25.75 -0.78 -6.61
C ALA A 167 -25.99 0.13 -5.39
N ARG A 168 -26.99 -0.18 -4.56
CA ARG A 168 -27.23 0.58 -3.32
C ARG A 168 -26.04 0.52 -2.37
N PHE A 169 -25.41 -0.64 -2.27
CA PHE A 169 -24.22 -0.79 -1.44
C PHE A 169 -23.03 0.02 -1.97
N CYS A 170 -22.84 0.11 -3.28
CA CYS A 170 -21.84 1.03 -3.86
C CYS A 170 -22.19 2.50 -3.57
N ASP A 171 -23.47 2.89 -3.65
CA ASP A 171 -23.90 4.26 -3.36
C ASP A 171 -23.62 4.66 -1.89
N GLU A 172 -23.66 3.72 -0.94
CA GLU A 172 -23.33 3.97 0.47
C GLU A 172 -21.85 4.35 0.70
N TYR A 173 -20.95 3.96 -0.21
CA TYR A 173 -19.50 4.15 -0.09
C TYR A 173 -18.89 5.15 -1.11
N GLU A 174 -19.71 5.89 -1.86
CA GLU A 174 -19.33 6.97 -2.79
C GLU A 174 -18.12 6.59 -3.70
N ASP A 175 -17.17 7.51 -3.90
CA ASP A 175 -15.98 7.35 -4.77
C ASP A 175 -14.97 6.26 -4.30
N SER A 176 -15.27 5.40 -3.31
CA SER A 176 -14.32 4.37 -2.81
C SER A 176 -14.63 2.93 -3.25
N LEU A 177 -15.85 2.67 -3.72
CA LEU A 177 -16.34 1.34 -4.10
C LEU A 177 -16.80 1.28 -5.56
N ARG A 178 -16.30 0.32 -6.33
CA ARG A 178 -16.63 0.12 -7.75
C ARG A 178 -17.28 -1.24 -7.97
N LEU A 179 -18.36 -1.29 -8.75
CA LEU A 179 -18.94 -2.54 -9.22
C LEU A 179 -18.46 -2.85 -10.64
N ARG A 180 -17.94 -4.06 -10.84
CA ARG A 180 -17.57 -4.63 -12.14
C ARG A 180 -18.13 -6.05 -12.24
N THR A 181 -18.43 -6.53 -13.44
CA THR A 181 -18.95 -7.89 -13.63
C THR A 181 -18.22 -8.59 -14.75
N LEU A 182 -18.00 -9.90 -14.60
CA LEU A 182 -17.49 -10.76 -15.68
C LEU A 182 -18.47 -11.90 -15.94
N ARG A 183 -18.80 -12.10 -17.20
CA ARG A 183 -19.74 -13.14 -17.66
C ARG A 183 -19.06 -14.10 -18.61
N LEU A 184 -19.74 -15.18 -18.96
CA LEU A 184 -19.22 -16.16 -19.91
C LEU A 184 -18.71 -15.52 -21.23
N PRO A 185 -19.41 -14.54 -21.87
CA PRO A 185 -18.88 -13.87 -23.05
C PRO A 185 -17.58 -13.10 -22.80
N ASP A 186 -17.42 -12.52 -21.61
CA ASP A 186 -16.21 -11.80 -21.22
C ASP A 186 -15.06 -12.79 -21.00
N PHE A 187 -15.28 -13.90 -20.31
CA PHE A 187 -14.27 -14.96 -20.17
C PHE A 187 -13.85 -15.56 -21.52
N ILE A 188 -14.78 -15.78 -22.45
CA ILE A 188 -14.44 -16.23 -23.80
C ILE A 188 -13.65 -15.18 -24.57
N ARG A 189 -13.93 -13.88 -24.36
CA ARG A 189 -13.10 -12.80 -24.91
C ARG A 189 -11.70 -12.86 -24.32
N ILE A 190 -11.56 -13.02 -23.00
CA ILE A 190 -10.28 -13.15 -22.27
C ILE A 190 -9.46 -14.33 -22.80
N LEU A 191 -10.09 -15.48 -23.00
CA LEU A 191 -9.44 -16.68 -23.54
C LEU A 191 -9.06 -16.55 -25.01
N ARG A 192 -9.93 -15.94 -25.81
CA ARG A 192 -9.62 -15.66 -27.22
C ARG A 192 -8.49 -14.64 -27.34
N SER A 193 -8.42 -13.65 -26.44
CA SER A 193 -7.27 -12.76 -26.38
C SER A 193 -5.97 -13.45 -25.97
N GLY A 194 -6.03 -14.64 -25.36
CA GLY A 194 -4.87 -15.50 -25.09
C GLY A 194 -4.47 -16.45 -26.24
N ILE A 195 -5.30 -16.64 -27.28
CA ILE A 195 -5.01 -17.53 -28.44
C ILE A 195 -4.84 -16.73 -29.75
N ALA A 196 -5.33 -15.50 -29.82
CA ALA A 196 -4.91 -14.47 -30.76
C ALA A 196 -5.44 -13.14 -30.20
N GLU A 197 -4.55 -12.24 -29.78
CA GLU A 197 -4.92 -10.90 -29.31
C GLU A 197 -5.98 -10.29 -30.24
N PRO A 198 -7.13 -9.80 -29.73
CA PRO A 198 -8.13 -9.18 -30.59
C PRO A 198 -7.51 -7.93 -31.20
N ARG A 199 -7.18 -8.03 -32.49
CA ARG A 199 -6.66 -6.93 -33.30
C ARG A 199 -7.60 -5.74 -33.23
N ILE A 200 -7.27 -4.73 -32.44
CA ILE A 200 -8.06 -3.50 -32.34
C ILE A 200 -8.08 -2.84 -33.71
N LYS A 201 -9.28 -2.47 -34.17
CA LYS A 201 -9.46 -1.72 -35.40
C LYS A 201 -9.71 -0.26 -35.05
N LEU A 202 -8.75 0.61 -35.36
CA LEU A 202 -8.90 2.05 -35.19
C LEU A 202 -9.24 2.68 -36.54
N LYS A 203 -10.12 3.68 -36.51
CA LYS A 203 -10.51 4.45 -37.69
C LYS A 203 -10.34 5.93 -37.43
N ALA A 204 -9.89 6.68 -38.42
CA ALA A 204 -9.89 8.14 -38.39
C ALA A 204 -10.42 8.69 -39.72
N ALA A 205 -11.32 9.67 -39.63
CA ALA A 205 -11.86 10.34 -40.80
C ALA A 205 -10.78 11.16 -41.53
N ALA A 206 -10.84 11.24 -42.85
CA ALA A 206 -9.91 12.02 -43.68
C ALA A 206 -9.74 13.48 -43.22
N SER A 207 -10.82 14.10 -42.72
CA SER A 207 -10.82 15.48 -42.20
C SER A 207 -10.02 15.66 -40.90
N ALA A 208 -9.78 14.56 -40.18
CA ALA A 208 -9.13 14.58 -38.87
C ALA A 208 -7.65 14.18 -38.94
N VAL A 209 -7.14 13.74 -40.10
CA VAL A 209 -5.77 13.28 -40.28
C VAL A 209 -5.01 14.17 -41.26
N ASP A 210 -3.75 14.44 -40.95
CA ASP A 210 -2.79 15.06 -41.86
C ASP A 210 -1.47 14.29 -41.69
N LEU A 211 -1.21 13.34 -42.60
CA LEU A 211 -0.16 12.32 -42.44
C LEU A 211 0.69 12.21 -43.70
N SER A 212 2.01 12.17 -43.48
CA SER A 212 2.99 11.88 -44.51
C SER A 212 3.53 10.45 -44.37
N PRO A 213 3.56 9.65 -45.45
CA PRO A 213 4.12 8.30 -45.39
C PRO A 213 5.66 8.34 -45.35
N PHE A 214 6.23 7.44 -44.57
CA PHE A 214 7.64 7.12 -44.48
C PHE A 214 7.78 5.64 -44.89
N LYS A 215 8.43 5.36 -46.03
CA LYS A 215 8.32 4.05 -46.69
C LYS A 215 9.49 3.09 -46.42
N GLU A 216 10.63 3.58 -45.96
CA GLU A 216 11.86 2.80 -45.80
C GLU A 216 12.52 3.10 -44.45
N PRO A 217 12.98 2.11 -43.66
CA PRO A 217 13.00 0.67 -43.95
C PRO A 217 11.67 -0.05 -43.69
N ILE A 218 10.75 0.57 -42.95
CA ILE A 218 9.44 0.02 -42.57
C ILE A 218 8.38 1.09 -42.81
N LEU A 219 7.22 0.67 -43.32
CA LEU A 219 6.11 1.58 -43.58
C LEU A 219 5.60 2.22 -42.29
N ALA A 220 5.72 3.53 -42.20
CA ALA A 220 5.18 4.34 -41.13
C ALA A 220 4.48 5.58 -41.70
N TYR A 221 3.66 6.22 -40.87
CA TYR A 221 3.03 7.50 -41.15
C TYR A 221 3.37 8.45 -40.01
N HIS A 222 3.68 9.69 -40.33
CA HIS A 222 3.96 10.73 -39.35
C HIS A 222 3.20 12.01 -39.70
N GLY A 223 2.61 12.65 -38.69
CA GLY A 223 1.86 13.88 -38.88
C GLY A 223 0.99 14.21 -37.68
N THR A 224 -0.25 14.63 -37.94
CA THR A 224 -1.18 15.03 -36.87
C THR A 224 -2.55 14.39 -37.02
N ILE A 225 -3.20 14.17 -35.88
CA ILE A 225 -4.59 13.70 -35.78
C ILE A 225 -5.40 14.61 -34.86
N GLY A 226 -6.69 14.78 -35.15
CA GLY A 226 -7.62 15.52 -34.30
C GLY A 226 -7.81 14.86 -32.94
N ALA A 227 -7.77 15.64 -31.86
CA ALA A 227 -7.90 15.11 -30.50
C ALA A 227 -9.23 14.39 -30.25
N ALA A 228 -10.31 14.79 -30.93
CA ALA A 228 -11.60 14.11 -30.84
C ALA A 228 -11.57 12.65 -31.35
N GLU A 229 -10.76 12.34 -32.37
CA GLU A 229 -10.60 10.94 -32.83
C GLU A 229 -9.89 10.10 -31.78
N VAL A 230 -8.84 10.66 -31.18
CA VAL A 230 -8.05 9.99 -30.15
C VAL A 230 -8.85 9.75 -28.87
N ALA A 231 -9.70 10.71 -28.49
CA ALA A 231 -10.67 10.51 -27.40
C ALA A 231 -11.63 9.35 -27.69
N ARG A 232 -12.17 9.25 -28.91
CA ARG A 232 -13.04 8.14 -29.33
C ARG A 232 -12.33 6.79 -29.31
N TRP A 233 -11.08 6.72 -29.78
CA TRP A 233 -10.30 5.49 -29.72
C TRP A 233 -10.17 4.94 -28.30
N TYR A 234 -9.98 5.84 -27.32
CA TYR A 234 -9.94 5.49 -25.90
C TYR A 234 -11.31 5.13 -25.33
N GLU A 235 -12.37 5.84 -25.71
CA GLU A 235 -13.75 5.50 -25.31
C GLU A 235 -14.11 4.08 -25.74
N ASP A 236 -13.79 3.71 -26.99
CA ASP A 236 -14.21 2.43 -27.56
C ASP A 236 -13.38 1.23 -27.06
N ASN A 237 -12.13 1.46 -26.64
CA ASN A 237 -11.17 0.38 -26.37
C ASN A 237 -10.55 0.43 -24.96
N HIS A 238 -10.65 1.56 -24.25
CA HIS A 238 -10.09 1.79 -22.91
C HIS A 238 -8.64 1.28 -22.78
N HIS A 239 -8.33 0.56 -21.70
CA HIS A 239 -7.01 -0.01 -21.43
C HIS A 239 -6.51 -0.97 -22.51
N ARG A 240 -7.41 -1.56 -23.31
CA ARG A 240 -7.03 -2.46 -24.40
C ARG A 240 -6.19 -1.74 -25.46
N LEU A 241 -6.40 -0.43 -25.63
CA LEU A 241 -5.64 0.41 -26.54
C LEU A 241 -4.14 0.44 -26.25
N PHE A 242 -3.70 0.02 -25.05
CA PHE A 242 -2.31 0.03 -24.62
C PHE A 242 -1.74 -1.38 -24.38
N GLN A 243 -2.39 -2.43 -24.88
CA GLN A 243 -1.99 -3.81 -24.59
C GLN A 243 -0.54 -4.14 -24.98
N ARG A 244 0.00 -3.51 -26.03
CA ARG A 244 1.40 -3.67 -26.44
C ARG A 244 2.33 -2.62 -25.79
N ASN A 245 1.88 -1.88 -24.78
CA ASN A 245 2.66 -0.88 -24.07
C ASN A 245 3.24 -1.47 -22.77
N ILE A 246 4.51 -1.18 -22.45
CA ILE A 246 5.14 -1.63 -21.18
C ILE A 246 5.04 -0.58 -20.05
N ARG A 247 4.27 0.49 -20.25
CA ARG A 247 3.79 1.38 -19.19
C ARG A 247 2.26 1.42 -19.21
N ASN A 248 1.65 1.11 -18.07
CA ASN A 248 0.23 1.37 -17.84
C ASN A 248 -0.03 2.89 -17.89
N PRO A 249 -1.23 3.34 -18.30
CA PRO A 249 -1.58 4.76 -18.27
C PRO A 249 -1.67 5.24 -16.81
N LEU A 250 -0.59 5.83 -16.31
CA LEU A 250 -0.58 6.53 -15.03
C LEU A 250 -1.78 7.49 -14.93
N GLY A 251 -2.63 7.26 -13.92
CA GLY A 251 -3.70 8.16 -13.47
C GLY A 251 -3.18 9.57 -13.17
N VAL A 252 -4.10 10.51 -12.88
CA VAL A 252 -3.85 11.97 -12.86
C VAL A 252 -2.57 12.38 -12.10
N THR A 253 -1.48 12.54 -12.84
CA THR A 253 -0.23 13.17 -12.38
C THR A 253 -0.32 14.70 -12.52
N ALA A 254 0.61 15.45 -11.92
CA ALA A 254 0.71 16.90 -12.14
C ALA A 254 0.85 17.25 -13.64
N VAL A 255 1.46 16.35 -14.44
CA VAL A 255 1.57 16.47 -15.89
C VAL A 255 0.20 16.33 -16.57
N ASN A 256 -0.64 15.39 -16.12
CA ASN A 256 -1.99 15.19 -16.65
C ASN A 256 -2.87 16.41 -16.42
N ARG A 257 -2.77 17.08 -15.25
CA ARG A 257 -3.51 18.33 -15.00
C ARG A 257 -3.14 19.45 -15.97
N THR A 258 -1.86 19.63 -16.26
CA THR A 258 -1.39 20.65 -17.22
C THR A 258 -1.83 20.35 -18.65
N LEU A 259 -1.85 19.07 -19.04
CA LEU A 259 -2.37 18.63 -20.34
C LEU A 259 -3.88 18.88 -20.46
N VAL A 260 -4.67 18.49 -19.46
CA VAL A 260 -6.12 18.74 -19.39
C VAL A 260 -6.41 20.24 -19.39
N GLU A 261 -5.66 21.03 -18.62
CA GLU A 261 -5.84 22.50 -18.60
C GLU A 261 -5.50 23.13 -19.96
N THR A 262 -4.45 22.66 -20.64
CA THR A 262 -4.10 23.12 -21.99
C THR A 262 -5.24 22.80 -22.97
N LEU A 263 -5.79 21.58 -22.95
CA LEU A 263 -6.91 21.18 -23.81
C LEU A 263 -8.18 21.99 -23.55
N ARG A 264 -8.42 22.42 -22.31
CA ARG A 264 -9.62 23.20 -21.94
C ARG A 264 -9.47 24.69 -22.17
N ARG A 265 -8.27 25.26 -21.99
CA ARG A 265 -8.04 26.72 -22.06
C ARG A 265 -7.38 27.19 -23.35
N ARG A 266 -6.48 26.38 -23.93
CA ARG A 266 -5.63 26.73 -25.08
C ARG A 266 -5.44 25.53 -26.03
N PRO A 267 -6.53 24.92 -26.55
CA PRO A 267 -6.46 23.69 -27.35
C PRO A 267 -5.60 23.83 -28.62
N GLU A 268 -5.55 25.01 -29.22
CA GLU A 268 -4.71 25.32 -30.39
C GLU A 268 -3.20 25.15 -30.13
N TYR A 269 -2.76 25.25 -28.87
CA TYR A 269 -1.36 25.07 -28.50
C TYR A 269 -1.00 23.63 -28.12
N PHE A 270 -1.99 22.73 -28.05
CA PHE A 270 -1.78 21.38 -27.56
C PHE A 270 -0.72 20.62 -28.36
N TRP A 271 -0.71 20.78 -29.69
CA TRP A 271 0.30 20.18 -30.57
C TRP A 271 1.73 20.62 -30.23
N TYR A 272 1.91 21.86 -29.77
CA TYR A 272 3.24 22.40 -29.45
C TYR A 272 3.74 21.97 -28.08
N PHE A 273 2.83 21.70 -27.13
CA PHE A 273 3.18 21.36 -25.74
C PHE A 273 3.20 19.86 -25.47
N ASN A 274 2.77 19.05 -26.43
CA ASN A 274 2.66 17.60 -26.29
C ASN A 274 3.56 16.86 -27.30
N ASN A 275 4.22 15.80 -26.84
CA ASN A 275 5.13 14.99 -27.68
C ASN A 275 4.41 14.05 -28.67
N GLY A 276 3.09 13.94 -28.58
CA GLY A 276 2.27 13.11 -29.45
C GLY A 276 2.02 11.70 -28.94
N ILE A 277 1.58 10.82 -29.86
CA ILE A 277 1.28 9.41 -29.62
C ILE A 277 1.98 8.53 -30.66
N THR A 278 2.42 7.33 -30.26
CA THR A 278 2.91 6.31 -31.20
C THR A 278 1.94 5.14 -31.21
N VAL A 279 1.47 4.78 -32.41
CA VAL A 279 0.58 3.65 -32.68
C VAL A 279 1.37 2.58 -33.43
N LEU A 280 1.46 1.37 -32.88
CA LEU A 280 1.85 0.17 -33.64
C LEU A 280 0.58 -0.47 -34.18
N CYS A 281 0.59 -0.93 -35.42
CA CYS A 281 -0.51 -1.69 -35.98
C CYS A 281 -0.01 -2.78 -36.91
N ASP A 282 -0.75 -3.87 -37.03
CA ASP A 282 -0.40 -4.98 -37.91
C ASP A 282 -0.47 -4.54 -39.37
N LYS A 283 -1.46 -3.69 -39.71
CA LYS A 283 -1.66 -3.18 -41.06
C LYS A 283 -2.34 -1.81 -41.05
N VAL A 284 -1.89 -0.93 -41.94
CA VAL A 284 -2.56 0.34 -42.27
C VAL A 284 -3.28 0.21 -43.62
N ILE A 285 -4.55 0.64 -43.67
CA ILE A 285 -5.37 0.71 -44.87
C ILE A 285 -5.82 2.16 -45.05
N THR A 286 -5.47 2.77 -46.18
CA THR A 286 -5.96 4.11 -46.56
C THR A 286 -7.16 3.97 -47.49
N GLY A 287 -8.29 4.55 -47.09
CA GLY A 287 -9.51 4.59 -47.87
C GLY A 287 -9.41 5.56 -49.07
N PRO A 288 -10.30 5.42 -50.06
CA PRO A 288 -10.27 6.23 -51.29
C PRO A 288 -10.46 7.73 -51.07
N ARG A 289 -11.00 8.13 -49.91
CA ARG A 289 -11.22 9.53 -49.51
C ARG A 289 -10.15 10.06 -48.55
N GLY A 290 -9.14 9.26 -48.22
CA GLY A 290 -8.10 9.61 -47.23
C GLY A 290 -8.42 9.18 -45.80
N ASP A 291 -9.51 8.42 -45.59
CA ASP A 291 -9.82 7.81 -44.30
C ASP A 291 -8.74 6.78 -43.92
N LEU A 292 -8.40 6.70 -42.65
CA LEU A 292 -7.38 5.78 -42.16
C LEU A 292 -8.03 4.66 -41.36
N GLU A 293 -7.72 3.41 -41.70
CA GLU A 293 -8.06 2.23 -40.90
C GLU A 293 -6.77 1.50 -40.50
N MET A 294 -6.65 1.18 -39.21
CA MET A 294 -5.50 0.47 -38.64
C MET A 294 -5.99 -0.82 -38.01
N GLU A 295 -5.50 -1.96 -38.48
CA GLU A 295 -5.83 -3.27 -37.93
C GLU A 295 -4.75 -3.74 -36.96
N GLY A 296 -5.14 -4.30 -35.81
CA GLY A 296 -4.19 -4.75 -34.80
C GLY A 296 -3.48 -3.60 -34.10
N ALA A 297 -4.17 -2.47 -33.93
CA ALA A 297 -3.55 -1.25 -33.42
C ALA A 297 -3.37 -1.26 -31.90
N SER A 298 -2.24 -0.74 -31.42
CA SER A 298 -1.97 -0.48 -30.01
C SER A 298 -1.11 0.78 -29.87
N ILE A 299 -1.42 1.61 -28.89
CA ILE A 299 -0.67 2.80 -28.54
C ILE A 299 0.46 2.42 -27.59
N VAL A 300 1.69 2.47 -28.11
CA VAL A 300 2.90 2.07 -27.37
C VAL A 300 3.65 3.24 -26.76
N ASN A 301 3.23 4.49 -27.03
CA ASN A 301 3.69 5.70 -26.33
C ASN A 301 2.59 6.78 -26.39
N GLY A 302 2.45 7.55 -25.31
CA GLY A 302 1.50 8.65 -25.19
C GLY A 302 0.20 8.28 -24.47
N ALA A 303 0.20 7.22 -23.65
CA ALA A 303 -0.96 6.77 -22.90
C ALA A 303 -1.58 7.87 -22.01
N GLN A 304 -0.73 8.65 -21.32
CA GLN A 304 -1.17 9.83 -20.53
C GLN A 304 -1.81 10.91 -21.40
N THR A 305 -1.27 11.16 -22.61
CA THR A 305 -1.84 12.10 -23.58
C THR A 305 -3.24 11.66 -23.96
N VAL A 306 -3.42 10.38 -24.33
CA VAL A 306 -4.72 9.84 -24.74
C VAL A 306 -5.74 9.90 -23.60
N ALA A 307 -5.35 9.52 -22.38
CA ALA A 307 -6.21 9.61 -21.20
C ALA A 307 -6.60 11.06 -20.88
N SER A 308 -5.65 12.01 -20.92
CA SER A 308 -5.91 13.44 -20.67
C SER A 308 -6.83 14.06 -21.74
N VAL A 309 -6.66 13.62 -23.00
CA VAL A 309 -7.52 14.03 -24.12
C VAL A 309 -8.95 13.53 -23.93
N HIS A 310 -9.11 12.26 -23.54
CA HIS A 310 -10.40 11.68 -23.23
C HIS A 310 -11.09 12.40 -22.06
N GLU A 311 -10.38 12.63 -20.95
CA GLU A 311 -10.89 13.33 -19.77
C GLU A 311 -11.37 14.75 -20.12
N ALA A 312 -10.55 15.51 -20.86
CA ALA A 312 -10.93 16.85 -21.31
C ALA A 312 -12.10 16.82 -22.31
N TYR A 313 -12.17 15.79 -23.17
CA TYR A 313 -13.25 15.61 -24.14
C TYR A 313 -14.59 15.33 -23.46
N GLN A 314 -14.62 14.54 -22.37
CA GLN A 314 -15.84 14.30 -21.58
C GLN A 314 -16.43 15.58 -20.97
N GLN A 315 -15.57 16.56 -20.66
CA GLN A 315 -15.98 17.80 -20.00
C GLN A 315 -16.30 18.92 -21.01
N THR A 316 -15.51 19.05 -22.08
CA THR A 316 -15.63 20.12 -23.07
C THR A 316 -15.37 19.62 -24.51
N PRO A 317 -16.27 18.82 -25.12
CA PRO A 317 -16.04 18.20 -26.43
C PRO A 317 -15.73 19.19 -27.56
N ASP A 318 -16.47 20.30 -27.62
CA ASP A 318 -16.35 21.32 -28.67
C ASP A 318 -15.01 22.08 -28.63
N VAL A 319 -14.44 22.22 -27.43
CA VAL A 319 -13.15 22.90 -27.22
C VAL A 319 -12.01 21.96 -27.59
N VAL A 320 -12.08 20.71 -27.12
CA VAL A 320 -11.06 19.69 -27.42
C VAL A 320 -11.02 19.33 -28.90
N ALA A 321 -12.14 19.39 -29.61
CA ALA A 321 -12.18 19.15 -31.07
C ALA A 321 -11.29 20.10 -31.89
N ARG A 322 -10.87 21.26 -31.33
CA ARG A 322 -9.95 22.21 -31.97
C ARG A 322 -8.47 21.82 -31.82
N ALA A 323 -8.15 20.89 -30.91
CA ALA A 323 -6.79 20.46 -30.66
C ALA A 323 -6.31 19.42 -31.68
N ARG A 324 -5.02 19.49 -32.04
CA ARG A 324 -4.34 18.47 -32.84
C ARG A 324 -3.25 17.80 -32.01
N ILE A 325 -2.99 16.52 -32.30
CA ILE A 325 -2.00 15.69 -31.61
C ILE A 325 -0.99 15.18 -32.64
N GLY A 326 0.30 15.26 -32.34
CA GLY A 326 1.33 14.60 -33.16
C GLY A 326 1.15 13.09 -33.11
N VAL A 327 1.21 12.41 -34.25
CA VAL A 327 1.03 10.96 -34.30
C VAL A 327 2.08 10.32 -35.20
N ARG A 328 2.64 9.20 -34.71
CA ARG A 328 3.49 8.29 -35.47
C ARG A 328 2.83 6.92 -35.51
N ILE A 329 2.51 6.44 -36.70
CA ILE A 329 1.84 5.15 -36.93
C ILE A 329 2.84 4.24 -37.62
N ILE A 330 3.10 3.07 -37.06
CA ILE A 330 4.04 2.11 -37.65
C ILE A 330 3.26 0.86 -38.03
N SER A 331 3.40 0.45 -39.30
CA SER A 331 2.83 -0.79 -39.83
C SER A 331 3.84 -1.92 -39.60
N LEU A 332 3.41 -3.00 -38.95
CA LEU A 332 4.23 -4.19 -38.70
C LEU A 332 4.28 -5.16 -39.90
N THR A 333 3.58 -4.83 -40.99
CA THR A 333 3.67 -5.54 -42.27
C THR A 333 5.14 -5.68 -42.71
N ASP A 334 5.55 -6.91 -43.01
CA ASP A 334 6.90 -7.25 -43.53
C ASP A 334 8.07 -6.81 -42.63
N CYS A 335 7.86 -6.70 -41.32
CA CYS A 335 8.90 -6.35 -40.35
C CYS A 335 9.74 -7.56 -39.90
N PRO A 336 11.01 -7.35 -39.49
CA PRO A 336 11.81 -8.38 -38.83
C PRO A 336 11.16 -8.90 -37.54
N GLU A 337 11.39 -10.16 -37.22
CA GLU A 337 10.93 -10.78 -35.96
C GLU A 337 11.48 -10.01 -34.75
N GLY A 338 10.62 -9.67 -33.78
CA GLY A 338 10.98 -8.91 -32.57
C GLY A 338 11.04 -7.38 -32.72
N PHE A 339 10.78 -6.85 -33.92
CA PHE A 339 10.79 -5.40 -34.16
C PHE A 339 9.73 -4.63 -33.35
N ASP A 340 8.55 -5.22 -33.15
CA ASP A 340 7.46 -4.69 -32.34
C ASP A 340 7.87 -4.54 -30.86
N HIS A 341 8.56 -5.53 -30.31
CA HIS A 341 9.12 -5.50 -28.96
C HIS A 341 10.23 -4.45 -28.84
N ASP A 342 11.10 -4.32 -29.85
CA ASP A 342 12.17 -3.31 -29.86
C ASP A 342 11.63 -1.88 -29.96
N VAL A 343 10.64 -1.64 -30.81
CA VAL A 343 9.96 -0.34 -30.89
C VAL A 343 9.27 -0.03 -29.57
N THR A 344 8.52 -0.99 -29.02
CA THR A 344 7.82 -0.83 -27.75
C THR A 344 8.80 -0.50 -26.63
N ARG A 345 9.87 -1.28 -26.49
CA ARG A 345 10.92 -1.10 -25.48
C ARG A 345 11.62 0.25 -25.63
N THR A 346 12.08 0.60 -26.83
CA THR A 346 12.83 1.85 -27.07
C THR A 346 11.96 3.10 -26.96
N THR A 347 10.72 3.04 -27.46
CA THR A 347 9.77 4.16 -27.36
C THR A 347 9.26 4.33 -25.92
N ASN A 348 9.28 3.26 -25.11
CA ASN A 348 9.04 3.30 -23.66
C ASN A 348 10.29 3.52 -22.80
N THR A 349 11.50 3.56 -23.37
CA THR A 349 12.73 3.95 -22.63
C THR A 349 13.19 5.37 -22.97
N GLN A 350 12.62 6.03 -23.99
CA GLN A 350 12.58 7.50 -24.16
C GLN A 350 11.67 8.15 -23.09
N ASN A 351 11.87 7.74 -21.84
CA ASN A 351 11.04 8.00 -20.68
C ASN A 351 11.43 9.30 -20.01
N ARG A 352 10.60 10.34 -20.24
CA ARG A 352 10.34 11.52 -19.39
C ARG A 352 11.46 11.79 -18.39
N VAL A 353 12.36 12.69 -18.76
CA VAL A 353 13.37 13.22 -17.84
C VAL A 353 12.62 13.84 -16.66
N GLU A 354 12.66 13.19 -15.50
CA GLU A 354 12.13 13.80 -14.27
C GLU A 354 13.10 14.87 -13.81
N PRO A 355 12.66 15.84 -12.99
CA PRO A 355 13.56 16.80 -12.37
C PRO A 355 14.81 16.14 -11.79
N GLN A 356 14.67 15.01 -11.07
CA GLN A 356 15.80 14.23 -10.55
C GLN A 356 16.81 13.78 -11.63
N ASP A 357 16.36 13.42 -12.84
CA ASP A 357 17.24 12.96 -13.91
C ASP A 357 18.06 14.11 -14.52
N PHE A 358 17.50 15.34 -14.53
CA PHE A 358 18.27 16.55 -14.86
C PHE A 358 19.29 16.86 -13.77
N ILE A 359 18.89 16.74 -12.50
CA ILE A 359 19.76 16.93 -11.33
C ILE A 359 20.93 15.94 -11.34
N ALA A 360 20.68 14.68 -11.72
CA ALA A 360 21.71 13.66 -11.83
C ALA A 360 22.80 14.03 -12.86
N LEU A 361 22.50 14.87 -13.86
CA LEU A 361 23.47 15.36 -14.85
C LEU A 361 24.31 16.54 -14.35
N GLU A 362 23.96 17.14 -13.21
CA GLU A 362 24.71 18.28 -12.70
C GLU A 362 26.13 17.90 -12.30
N LYS A 363 27.06 18.84 -12.54
CA LYS A 363 28.48 18.65 -12.27
C LYS A 363 28.75 18.27 -10.80
N VAL A 364 28.01 18.85 -9.86
CA VAL A 364 28.15 18.55 -8.43
C VAL A 364 27.84 17.09 -8.11
N GLN A 365 26.84 16.50 -8.78
CA GLN A 365 26.42 15.11 -8.56
C GLN A 365 27.41 14.12 -9.18
N GLN A 366 27.94 14.42 -10.37
CA GLN A 366 29.00 13.62 -11.00
C GLN A 366 30.28 13.63 -10.15
N GLN A 367 30.69 14.81 -9.67
CA GLN A 367 31.84 14.95 -8.77
C GLN A 367 31.64 14.16 -7.47
N LEU A 368 30.45 14.23 -6.88
CA LEU A 368 30.14 13.49 -5.66
C LEU A 368 30.22 11.97 -5.90
N ARG A 369 29.73 11.49 -7.05
CA ARG A 369 29.83 10.07 -7.44
C ARG A 369 31.28 9.60 -7.53
N ASP A 370 32.13 10.37 -8.20
CA ASP A 370 33.55 10.07 -8.32
C ASP A 370 34.24 10.08 -6.96
N ASP A 371 33.96 11.07 -6.11
CA ASP A 371 34.54 11.16 -4.77
C ASP A 371 34.08 10.02 -3.84
N PHE A 372 32.81 9.61 -3.89
CA PHE A 372 32.30 8.45 -3.15
C PHE A 372 33.05 7.17 -3.55
N LEU A 373 33.29 6.96 -4.84
CA LEU A 373 34.01 5.80 -5.33
C LEU A 373 35.51 5.84 -4.96
N LEU A 374 36.18 6.97 -5.22
CA LEU A 374 37.63 7.08 -5.08
C LEU A 374 38.08 7.22 -3.63
N ARG A 375 37.35 7.97 -2.80
CA ARG A 375 37.76 8.26 -1.42
C ARG A 375 37.16 7.31 -0.41
N LEU A 376 35.88 6.97 -0.58
CA LEU A 376 35.15 6.16 0.40
C LEU A 376 35.04 4.68 -0.01
N ARG A 377 35.33 4.34 -1.28
CA ARG A 377 35.05 3.03 -1.87
C ARG A 377 33.57 2.65 -1.74
N LYS A 378 32.69 3.61 -1.98
CA LYS A 378 31.23 3.48 -1.88
C LYS A 378 30.56 3.78 -3.21
N THR A 379 29.41 3.16 -3.45
CA THR A 379 28.60 3.40 -4.64
C THR A 379 27.59 4.53 -4.35
N TYR A 380 27.64 5.60 -5.15
CA TYR A 380 26.64 6.67 -5.12
C TYR A 380 25.75 6.58 -6.36
N VAL A 381 24.52 6.16 -6.16
CA VAL A 381 23.56 5.90 -7.22
C VAL A 381 22.76 7.16 -7.55
N LEU A 382 22.93 7.66 -8.78
CA LEU A 382 22.33 8.93 -9.21
C LEU A 382 20.99 8.74 -9.91
N ARG A 383 20.90 7.70 -10.75
CA ARG A 383 19.77 7.50 -11.66
C ARG A 383 18.84 6.42 -11.15
N ARG A 384 17.56 6.57 -11.46
CA ARG A 384 16.55 5.55 -11.18
C ARG A 384 16.79 4.36 -12.11
N GLY A 385 16.86 3.15 -11.55
CA GLY A 385 17.14 1.91 -12.28
C GLY A 385 18.61 1.51 -12.37
N GLU A 386 19.54 2.34 -11.87
CA GLU A 386 20.88 1.86 -11.51
C GLU A 386 20.76 0.92 -10.28
N GLU A 387 21.57 -0.14 -10.22
CA GLU A 387 21.57 -1.08 -9.09
C GLU A 387 21.86 -0.35 -7.78
N ALA A 388 20.94 -0.45 -6.83
CA ALA A 388 21.13 0.09 -5.48
C ALA A 388 22.26 -0.67 -4.76
N PRO A 389 22.96 -0.03 -3.81
CA PRO A 389 23.96 -0.71 -2.99
C PRO A 389 23.36 -1.95 -2.30
N GLN A 390 24.08 -3.07 -2.30
CA GLN A 390 23.57 -4.35 -1.78
C GLN A 390 23.38 -4.34 -0.27
N THR A 391 24.28 -3.66 0.44
CA THR A 391 24.19 -3.42 1.88
C THR A 391 24.20 -1.92 2.19
N GLN A 392 23.75 -1.56 3.39
CA GLN A 392 23.82 -0.17 3.85
C GLN A 392 25.27 0.36 3.85
N ASP A 393 26.25 -0.49 4.09
CA ASP A 393 27.66 -0.08 4.07
C ASP A 393 28.21 0.12 2.66
N ASP A 394 27.58 -0.40 1.60
CA ASP A 394 28.14 -0.31 0.24
C ASP A 394 27.95 1.07 -0.41
N GLY A 395 27.03 1.89 0.11
CA GLY A 395 26.83 3.25 -0.37
C GLY A 395 25.45 3.84 -0.11
N CYS A 396 25.02 4.75 -0.98
CA CYS A 396 23.73 5.44 -0.88
C CYS A 396 23.16 5.84 -2.24
N THR A 397 21.91 6.30 -2.22
CA THR A 397 21.25 6.89 -3.39
C THR A 397 21.21 8.42 -3.29
N LEU A 398 21.06 9.11 -4.44
CA LEU A 398 20.82 10.56 -4.49
C LEU A 398 19.65 10.99 -3.59
N ARG A 399 18.59 10.17 -3.54
CA ARG A 399 17.41 10.41 -2.71
C ARG A 399 17.74 10.39 -1.21
N GLU A 400 18.49 9.38 -0.79
CA GLU A 400 18.92 9.25 0.60
C GLU A 400 19.85 10.40 1.01
N ALA A 401 20.81 10.75 0.16
CA ALA A 401 21.71 11.88 0.39
C ALA A 401 20.95 13.21 0.52
N ALA A 402 19.99 13.48 -0.39
CA ALA A 402 19.16 14.68 -0.35
C ALA A 402 18.31 14.75 0.92
N THR A 403 17.73 13.62 1.36
CA THR A 403 16.92 13.54 2.59
C THR A 403 17.76 13.83 3.83
N ALA A 404 18.94 13.22 3.93
CA ALA A 404 19.88 13.46 5.01
C ALA A 404 20.33 14.93 5.08
N LEU A 405 20.68 15.52 3.93
CA LEU A 405 21.07 16.93 3.85
C LEU A 405 19.91 17.86 4.18
N ALA A 406 18.68 17.54 3.76
CA ALA A 406 17.49 18.33 4.07
C ALA A 406 17.19 18.34 5.59
N CYS A 407 17.37 17.21 6.26
CA CYS A 407 17.25 17.14 7.72
C CYS A 407 18.35 17.93 8.43
N ALA A 408 19.61 17.84 7.96
CA ALA A 408 20.74 18.53 8.56
C ALA A 408 20.77 20.06 8.29
N HIS A 409 20.04 20.51 7.27
CA HIS A 409 19.99 21.92 6.88
C HIS A 409 19.38 22.81 8.00
N ALA A 410 19.77 24.09 8.04
CA ALA A 410 19.30 25.02 9.08
C ALA A 410 17.82 25.40 8.97
N ASP A 411 17.28 25.33 7.75
CA ASP A 411 15.88 25.59 7.43
C ASP A 411 15.04 24.30 7.53
N ALA A 412 14.11 24.27 8.47
CA ALA A 412 13.21 23.14 8.72
C ALA A 412 12.28 22.85 7.53
N GLU A 413 12.01 23.85 6.67
CA GLU A 413 11.14 23.69 5.51
C GLU A 413 11.66 22.62 4.53
N LEU A 414 12.98 22.46 4.39
CA LEU A 414 13.56 21.41 3.54
C LEU A 414 13.25 20.01 4.09
N SER A 415 13.37 19.81 5.41
CA SER A 415 12.97 18.54 6.04
C SER A 415 11.46 18.30 5.96
N PHE A 416 10.65 19.37 6.04
CA PHE A 416 9.20 19.29 5.83
C PHE A 416 8.88 18.85 4.39
N GLN A 417 9.51 19.46 3.39
CA GLN A 417 9.34 19.10 1.98
C GLN A 417 9.69 17.63 1.76
N ALA A 418 10.84 17.17 2.28
CA ALA A 418 11.22 15.76 2.24
C ALA A 418 10.18 14.83 2.92
N ASN A 419 9.54 15.29 3.99
CA ASN A 419 8.53 14.53 4.74
C ASN A 419 7.18 14.45 4.00
N VAL A 420 6.85 15.45 3.19
CA VAL A 420 5.62 15.46 2.38
C VAL A 420 5.83 14.72 1.07
N ASP A 421 6.85 15.11 0.31
CA ASP A 421 7.23 14.51 -0.97
C ASP A 421 8.66 14.92 -1.33
N ILE A 422 9.56 13.94 -1.37
CA ILE A 422 10.97 14.15 -1.72
C ILE A 422 11.17 14.79 -3.10
N ASP A 423 10.20 14.66 -4.01
CA ASP A 423 10.31 15.24 -5.35
C ASP A 423 10.26 16.77 -5.35
N LEU A 424 9.76 17.38 -4.26
CA LEU A 424 9.82 18.83 -4.03
C LEU A 424 11.25 19.35 -3.86
N LEU A 425 12.20 18.48 -3.47
CA LEU A 425 13.61 18.85 -3.32
C LEU A 425 14.37 18.95 -4.66
N TRP A 426 13.79 18.44 -5.75
CA TRP A 426 14.41 18.51 -7.08
C TRP A 426 14.16 19.83 -7.82
N ASP A 427 13.39 20.76 -7.23
CA ASP A 427 13.37 22.13 -7.72
C ASP A 427 14.81 22.71 -7.68
N PRO A 428 15.32 23.31 -8.77
CA PRO A 428 16.70 23.78 -8.84
C PRO A 428 17.09 24.72 -7.69
N LYS A 429 16.16 25.55 -7.17
CA LYS A 429 16.49 26.43 -6.05
C LYS A 429 16.71 25.64 -4.78
N GLN A 430 15.90 24.62 -4.50
CA GLN A 430 16.03 23.80 -3.30
C GLN A 430 17.24 22.88 -3.41
N HIS A 431 17.45 22.25 -4.56
CA HIS A 431 18.59 21.36 -4.78
C HIS A 431 19.93 22.08 -4.59
N HIS A 432 20.11 23.27 -5.16
CA HIS A 432 21.35 24.04 -4.98
C HIS A 432 21.61 24.45 -3.52
N ARG A 433 20.57 24.52 -2.68
CA ARG A 433 20.73 24.74 -1.23
C ARG A 433 21.26 23.49 -0.52
N LEU A 434 20.86 22.31 -0.97
CA LEU A 434 21.31 21.03 -0.42
C LEU A 434 22.71 20.63 -0.92
N PHE A 435 22.98 20.87 -2.21
CA PHE A 435 24.24 20.53 -2.87
C PHE A 435 24.93 21.78 -3.43
N PRO A 436 25.37 22.71 -2.56
CA PRO A 436 26.06 23.90 -3.01
C PRO A 436 27.35 23.54 -3.75
N LEU A 437 27.50 24.08 -4.96
CA LEU A 437 28.67 23.88 -5.81
C LEU A 437 29.94 24.30 -5.05
N HIS A 438 31.00 23.49 -5.14
CA HIS A 438 32.29 23.69 -4.44
C HIS A 438 32.28 23.62 -2.91
N ARG A 439 31.13 23.30 -2.28
CA ARG A 439 31.03 23.06 -0.82
C ARG A 439 30.53 21.67 -0.46
N THR A 440 29.95 20.95 -1.41
CA THR A 440 29.52 19.57 -1.23
C THR A 440 30.76 18.67 -1.13
N ASP A 441 30.83 17.87 -0.06
CA ASP A 441 31.95 16.97 0.23
C ASP A 441 31.42 15.55 0.48
N ALA A 442 32.07 14.54 -0.12
CA ALA A 442 31.63 13.15 -0.03
C ALA A 442 31.66 12.60 1.40
N VAL A 443 32.71 12.91 2.17
CA VAL A 443 32.86 12.44 3.55
C VAL A 443 31.77 13.06 4.43
N LYS A 444 31.55 14.38 4.32
CA LYS A 444 30.49 15.07 5.07
C LYS A 444 29.10 14.56 4.70
N THR A 445 28.85 14.35 3.40
CA THR A 445 27.57 13.81 2.92
C THR A 445 27.34 12.40 3.47
N TRP A 446 28.35 11.54 3.39
CA TRP A 446 28.28 10.18 3.92
C TRP A 446 28.05 10.16 5.43
N ARG A 447 28.79 10.96 6.19
CA ARG A 447 28.59 11.11 7.64
C ARG A 447 27.18 11.59 7.99
N THR A 448 26.58 12.43 7.15
CA THR A 448 25.19 12.87 7.32
C THR A 448 24.18 11.75 7.09
N ILE A 449 24.42 10.90 6.10
CA ILE A 449 23.61 9.71 5.86
C ILE A 449 23.72 8.74 7.04
N LEU A 450 24.93 8.49 7.54
CA LEU A 450 25.15 7.61 8.69
C LEU A 450 24.42 8.10 9.95
N VAL A 451 24.46 9.41 10.21
CA VAL A 451 23.72 10.00 11.34
C VAL A 451 22.21 9.88 11.14
N LEU A 452 21.68 10.13 9.93
CA LEU A 452 20.25 9.95 9.67
C LEU A 452 19.83 8.50 9.93
N ARG A 453 20.59 7.52 9.41
CA ARG A 453 20.34 6.08 9.64
C ARG A 453 20.35 5.74 11.12
N GLU A 454 21.31 6.26 11.87
CA GLU A 454 21.38 6.05 13.32
C GLU A 454 20.18 6.67 14.04
N ILE A 455 19.76 7.88 13.66
CA ILE A 455 18.55 8.51 14.23
C ILE A 455 17.32 7.65 13.96
N GLU A 456 17.12 7.19 12.73
CA GLU A 456 15.99 6.32 12.36
C GLU A 456 16.03 5.00 13.12
N ARG A 457 17.21 4.37 13.23
CA ARG A 457 17.40 3.15 14.03
C ARG A 457 17.04 3.39 15.49
N GLN A 458 17.42 4.52 16.06
CA GLN A 458 17.09 4.89 17.45
C GLN A 458 15.60 5.16 17.62
N ILE A 459 14.95 5.83 16.67
CA ILE A 459 13.49 5.98 16.66
C ILE A 459 12.83 4.60 16.69
N ASP A 460 13.26 3.65 15.86
CA ASP A 460 12.69 2.30 15.80
C ASP A 460 12.93 1.49 17.08
N THR A 461 14.14 1.59 17.63
CA THR A 461 14.54 0.90 18.88
C THR A 461 13.73 1.41 20.06
N GLN A 462 13.54 2.72 20.14
CA GLN A 462 12.85 3.39 21.23
C GLN A 462 11.33 3.46 21.01
N ARG A 463 10.85 3.24 19.78
CA ARG A 463 9.43 3.33 19.41
C ARG A 463 8.48 2.63 20.40
N PRO A 464 8.78 1.42 20.92
CA PRO A 464 7.89 0.73 21.86
C PRO A 464 7.67 1.47 23.19
N GLN A 465 8.57 2.37 23.58
CA GLN A 465 8.52 3.12 24.83
C GLN A 465 7.58 4.34 24.77
N TRP A 466 7.21 4.78 23.56
CA TRP A 466 6.37 5.96 23.35
C TRP A 466 4.94 5.58 22.99
N GLU A 467 3.98 6.14 23.72
CA GLU A 467 2.55 5.88 23.53
C GLU A 467 1.79 7.16 23.18
N GLY A 468 0.55 6.98 22.71
CA GLY A 468 -0.32 8.07 22.30
C GLY A 468 0.34 9.00 21.29
N ARG A 469 0.41 10.29 21.64
CA ARG A 469 0.93 11.36 20.78
C ARG A 469 2.42 11.23 20.50
N ALA A 470 3.21 10.79 21.48
CA ALA A 470 4.64 10.55 21.29
C ALA A 470 4.88 9.40 20.32
N GLY A 471 4.07 8.34 20.39
CA GLY A 471 4.08 7.27 19.38
C GLY A 471 3.73 7.78 17.98
N THR A 472 2.67 8.58 17.84
CA THR A 472 2.30 9.19 16.55
C THR A 472 3.39 10.13 16.01
N LEU A 473 4.08 10.88 16.86
CA LEU A 473 5.22 11.72 16.46
C LEU A 473 6.39 10.86 15.97
N ALA A 474 6.70 9.75 16.63
CA ALA A 474 7.75 8.84 16.20
C ALA A 474 7.42 8.17 14.84
N ASP A 475 6.15 7.89 14.57
CA ASP A 475 5.71 7.28 13.30
C ASP A 475 5.69 8.29 12.13
N LEU A 476 5.07 9.45 12.34
CA LEU A 476 4.81 10.43 11.27
C LEU A 476 5.85 11.55 11.16
N GLY A 477 6.65 11.75 12.22
CA GLY A 477 7.55 12.88 12.39
C GLY A 477 9.03 12.52 12.39
N ARG A 478 9.41 11.40 11.76
CA ARG A 478 10.81 10.92 11.72
C ARG A 478 11.78 11.99 11.24
N LEU A 479 11.45 12.70 10.15
CA LEU A 479 12.31 13.76 9.60
C LEU A 479 12.31 15.03 10.46
N LEU A 480 11.25 15.29 11.23
CA LEU A 480 11.22 16.39 12.20
C LEU A 480 12.13 16.11 13.39
N ILE A 481 12.04 14.87 13.92
CA ILE A 481 12.94 14.39 14.97
C ILE A 481 14.37 14.46 14.46
N ALA A 482 14.64 13.94 13.26
CA ALA A 482 15.96 13.98 12.65
C ALA A 482 16.48 15.40 12.49
N HIS A 483 15.67 16.32 11.96
CA HIS A 483 16.05 17.73 11.82
C HIS A 483 16.45 18.34 13.17
N VAL A 484 15.60 18.22 14.19
CA VAL A 484 15.92 18.79 15.52
C VAL A 484 17.14 18.10 16.14
N THR A 485 17.31 16.79 15.97
CA THR A 485 18.49 16.06 16.46
C THR A 485 19.77 16.50 15.75
N PHE A 486 19.78 16.67 14.43
CA PHE A 486 20.93 17.18 13.67
C PHE A 486 21.39 18.55 14.19
N ARG A 487 20.44 19.45 14.45
CA ARG A 487 20.70 20.82 14.92
C ARG A 487 21.23 20.87 16.38
N ARG A 488 21.28 19.74 17.08
CA ARG A 488 21.85 19.59 18.43
C ARG A 488 23.24 18.97 18.46
N LEU A 489 23.72 18.45 17.34
CA LEU A 489 25.09 17.96 17.24
C LEU A 489 26.08 19.13 17.40
N SER A 490 27.28 18.81 17.91
CA SER A 490 28.34 19.80 18.09
C SER A 490 28.69 20.50 16.77
N GLN A 491 29.06 21.78 16.84
CA GLN A 491 29.53 22.48 15.64
C GLN A 491 30.73 21.74 15.03
N GLY A 492 30.70 21.51 13.72
CA GLY A 492 31.76 20.79 13.02
C GLY A 492 31.75 19.27 13.21
N TRP A 493 30.66 18.66 13.70
CA TRP A 493 30.55 17.20 13.87
C TRP A 493 30.85 16.40 12.59
N GLN A 494 30.66 16.97 11.41
CA GLN A 494 30.98 16.34 10.12
C GLN A 494 32.50 16.27 9.84
N GLU A 495 33.31 17.05 10.55
CA GLU A 495 34.76 17.23 10.34
C GLU A 495 35.61 16.61 11.44
N VAL A 496 35.00 15.93 12.41
CA VAL A 496 35.74 15.26 13.50
C VAL A 496 36.75 14.24 12.95
N PRO A 497 37.93 14.06 13.58
CA PRO A 497 38.87 13.02 13.18
C PRO A 497 38.21 11.63 13.17
N GLU A 498 38.68 10.72 12.31
CA GLU A 498 38.10 9.38 12.18
C GLU A 498 38.14 8.58 13.50
N VAL A 499 39.14 8.84 14.34
CA VAL A 499 39.27 8.25 15.68
C VAL A 499 38.13 8.68 16.61
N ASP A 500 37.63 9.91 16.44
CA ASP A 500 36.58 10.49 17.29
C ASP A 500 35.17 10.26 16.70
N TRP A 501 35.09 9.86 15.42
CA TRP A 501 33.81 9.64 14.73
C TRP A 501 32.82 8.75 15.49
N PRO A 502 33.22 7.62 16.12
CA PRO A 502 32.29 6.77 16.88
C PRO A 502 31.55 7.49 18.01
N THR A 503 32.08 8.62 18.51
CA THR A 503 31.40 9.40 19.57
C THR A 503 30.14 10.11 19.07
N VAL A 504 30.07 10.43 17.76
CA VAL A 504 28.92 11.12 17.19
C VAL A 504 27.69 10.21 17.17
N PRO A 505 27.70 9.02 16.52
CA PRO A 505 26.58 8.08 16.58
C PRO A 505 26.22 7.65 18.02
N ALA A 506 27.22 7.49 18.91
CA ALA A 506 26.98 7.11 20.30
C ALA A 506 26.16 8.15 21.09
N SER A 507 26.16 9.43 20.68
CA SER A 507 25.37 10.49 21.33
C SER A 507 23.89 10.51 20.87
N ILE A 508 23.57 9.92 19.71
CA ILE A 508 22.25 9.97 19.09
C ILE A 508 21.11 9.40 19.95
N PRO A 509 21.25 8.23 20.63
CA PRO A 509 20.16 7.65 21.42
C PRO A 509 19.59 8.64 22.46
N GLN A 510 20.45 9.35 23.18
CA GLN A 510 20.04 10.32 24.20
C GLN A 510 19.46 11.59 23.57
N LEU A 511 20.00 12.02 22.43
CA LEU A 511 19.49 13.18 21.72
C LEU A 511 18.09 12.91 21.17
N VAL A 512 17.82 11.72 20.64
CA VAL A 512 16.50 11.34 20.11
C VAL A 512 15.44 11.38 21.21
N ASP A 513 15.67 10.74 22.36
CA ASP A 513 14.68 10.71 23.47
C ASP A 513 14.35 12.12 23.97
N THR A 514 15.38 12.95 24.21
CA THR A 514 15.18 14.34 24.64
C THR A 514 14.57 15.23 23.55
N THR A 515 14.73 14.89 22.27
CA THR A 515 14.09 15.58 21.14
C THR A 515 12.60 15.28 21.09
N VAL A 516 12.21 14.00 21.19
CA VAL A 516 10.80 13.57 21.20
C VAL A 516 10.05 14.21 22.37
N ALA A 517 10.64 14.20 23.57
CA ALA A 517 10.04 14.83 24.74
C ALA A 517 9.79 16.33 24.54
N THR A 518 10.78 17.05 24.00
CA THR A 518 10.67 18.50 23.77
C THR A 518 9.69 18.83 22.63
N LEU A 519 9.67 18.06 21.54
CA LEU A 519 8.72 18.25 20.45
C LEU A 519 7.28 18.08 20.92
N ILE A 520 6.99 17.03 21.70
CA ILE A 520 5.65 16.81 22.26
C ILE A 520 5.25 17.95 23.18
N HIS A 521 6.16 18.41 24.05
CA HIS A 521 5.88 19.57 24.90
C HIS A 521 5.42 20.79 24.10
N TRP A 522 6.13 21.15 23.02
CA TRP A 522 5.76 22.31 22.20
C TRP A 522 4.53 22.10 21.32
N ILE A 523 4.26 20.87 20.88
CA ILE A 523 3.01 20.55 20.19
C ILE A 523 1.83 20.73 21.16
N ASP A 524 1.97 20.28 22.41
CA ASP A 524 0.92 20.35 23.42
C ASP A 524 0.69 21.78 23.94
N THR A 525 1.74 22.55 24.19
CA THR A 525 1.62 23.94 24.63
C THR A 525 1.19 24.89 23.50
N GLY A 526 1.66 24.66 22.26
CA GLY A 526 1.38 25.53 21.12
C GLY A 526 0.02 25.31 20.46
N TYR A 527 -0.44 24.05 20.35
CA TYR A 527 -1.68 23.70 19.63
C TYR A 527 -2.73 23.02 20.51
N GLY A 528 -2.42 22.79 21.78
CA GLY A 528 -3.30 22.17 22.76
C GLY A 528 -3.28 20.63 22.73
N PRO A 529 -3.56 19.98 23.87
CA PRO A 529 -3.46 18.52 24.04
C PRO A 529 -4.53 17.74 23.25
N LYS A 530 -5.57 18.43 22.73
CA LYS A 530 -6.65 17.82 21.92
C LYS A 530 -6.41 17.92 20.41
N SER A 531 -5.35 18.60 19.96
CA SER A 531 -5.03 18.71 18.52
C SER A 531 -4.58 17.37 17.94
N GLN A 532 -4.68 17.14 16.63
CA GLN A 532 -4.05 15.96 16.02
C GLN A 532 -2.59 16.27 15.67
N VAL A 533 -1.66 15.44 16.15
CA VAL A 533 -0.21 15.56 15.83
C VAL A 533 0.02 15.53 14.31
N SER A 534 -0.75 14.72 13.59
CA SER A 534 -0.70 14.63 12.11
C SER A 534 -0.87 15.98 11.39
N SER A 535 -1.54 16.95 12.02
CA SER A 535 -1.77 18.28 11.46
C SER A 535 -0.50 19.13 11.32
N ILE A 536 0.54 18.83 12.10
CA ILE A 536 1.86 19.49 12.02
C ILE A 536 2.52 19.17 10.67
N PHE A 537 2.41 17.93 10.21
CA PHE A 537 3.04 17.45 8.98
C PHE A 537 2.28 17.82 7.69
N ARG A 538 1.18 18.55 7.81
CA ARG A 538 0.41 19.07 6.65
C ARG A 538 0.65 20.56 6.40
N ASN A 539 1.38 21.25 7.29
CA ASN A 539 1.54 22.69 7.23
C ASN A 539 2.99 23.10 7.59
N ALA A 540 3.69 23.70 6.63
CA ALA A 540 5.08 24.09 6.76
C ALA A 540 5.32 25.08 7.91
N GLU A 541 4.43 26.07 8.10
CA GLU A 541 4.55 27.06 9.18
C GLU A 541 4.47 26.38 10.55
N ARG A 542 3.55 25.43 10.74
CA ARG A 542 3.43 24.70 12.01
C ARG A 542 4.62 23.81 12.27
N TYR A 543 5.07 23.09 11.25
CA TYR A 543 6.24 22.24 11.32
C TYR A 543 7.48 23.04 11.74
N SER A 544 7.75 24.15 11.05
CA SER A 544 8.88 25.03 11.34
C SER A 544 8.76 25.70 12.70
N ALA A 545 7.56 26.15 13.09
CA ALA A 545 7.34 26.74 14.42
C ALA A 545 7.66 25.77 15.55
N VAL A 546 7.18 24.52 15.47
CA VAL A 546 7.49 23.48 16.46
C VAL A 546 8.99 23.18 16.50
N ALA A 547 9.63 23.06 15.33
CA ALA A 547 11.08 22.81 15.26
C ALA A 547 11.88 23.95 15.91
N SER A 548 11.56 25.21 15.59
CA SER A 548 12.21 26.39 16.16
C SER A 548 12.03 26.46 17.68
N SER A 549 10.82 26.27 18.21
CA SER A 549 10.56 26.31 19.65
C SER A 549 11.30 25.18 20.39
N ALA A 550 11.34 23.98 19.80
CA ALA A 550 12.10 22.87 20.35
C ALA A 550 13.61 23.15 20.38
N LEU A 551 14.17 23.73 19.32
CA LEU A 551 15.58 24.09 19.25
C LEU A 551 15.97 25.16 20.26
N VAL A 552 15.18 26.22 20.40
CA VAL A 552 15.41 27.27 21.41
C VAL A 552 15.48 26.67 22.82
N THR A 553 14.62 25.69 23.11
CA THR A 553 14.58 25.01 24.40
C THR A 553 15.80 24.13 24.62
N LEU A 554 16.21 23.37 23.61
CA LEU A 554 17.30 22.39 23.69
C LEU A 554 18.70 23.02 23.58
N GLN A 555 18.81 24.24 23.03
CA GLN A 555 20.08 24.97 22.88
C GLN A 555 20.29 26.03 23.97
N GLY A 556 19.23 26.53 24.62
CA GLY A 556 19.37 27.27 25.87
C GLY A 556 19.83 26.35 26.98
N ASN A 557 20.42 26.87 28.06
CA ASN A 557 20.76 26.09 29.28
C ASN A 557 19.51 25.49 30.00
N ASN A 558 18.39 25.36 29.32
CA ASN A 558 17.15 24.81 29.84
C ASN A 558 17.22 23.27 29.81
N GLN A 559 16.79 22.66 30.91
CA GLN A 559 16.62 21.22 30.96
C GLN A 559 15.50 20.81 30.01
N ALA A 560 15.70 19.72 29.24
CA ALA A 560 14.65 19.18 28.38
C ALA A 560 13.40 18.87 29.23
N PRO A 561 12.19 19.26 28.78
CA PRO A 561 10.98 18.94 29.51
C PRO A 561 10.84 17.43 29.64
N ALA A 562 10.44 16.96 30.83
CA ALA A 562 10.12 15.56 31.03
C ALA A 562 8.90 15.18 30.19
N LEU A 563 8.98 14.06 29.47
CA LEU A 563 7.83 13.52 28.76
C LEU A 563 6.77 13.11 29.79
N SER A 564 5.53 13.57 29.61
CA SER A 564 4.41 13.22 30.51
C SER A 564 4.31 11.69 30.65
N PRO A 565 4.07 11.14 31.87
CA PRO A 565 3.92 9.71 32.07
C PRO A 565 2.84 9.06 31.20
N GLU A 566 1.83 9.83 30.75
CA GLU A 566 0.78 9.35 29.85
C GLU A 566 1.24 9.07 28.41
N TYR A 567 2.43 9.54 28.03
CA TYR A 567 3.05 9.30 26.72
C TYR A 567 4.23 8.32 26.78
N ARG A 568 4.52 7.76 27.97
CA ARG A 568 5.47 6.66 28.14
C ARG A 568 4.69 5.36 28.32
N ALA A 569 5.15 4.31 27.64
CA ALA A 569 4.67 2.97 27.92
C ALA A 569 4.92 2.65 29.40
N SER A 570 3.93 2.10 30.10
CA SER A 570 4.15 1.64 31.46
C SER A 570 5.19 0.51 31.44
N GLU A 571 6.14 0.48 32.38
CA GLU A 571 7.14 -0.62 32.51
C GLU A 571 6.47 -2.01 32.48
N ARG A 572 5.26 -2.08 33.03
CA ARG A 572 4.43 -3.29 32.99
C ARG A 572 4.09 -3.73 31.55
N GLU A 573 3.74 -2.80 30.65
CA GLU A 573 3.33 -3.07 29.26
C GLU A 573 4.49 -3.41 28.31
N GLN A 574 5.71 -2.98 28.63
CA GLN A 574 6.92 -3.40 27.90
C GLN A 574 7.22 -4.89 28.10
N HIS A 575 7.17 -5.38 29.35
CA HIS A 575 7.39 -6.80 29.67
C HIS A 575 6.25 -7.72 29.22
N ALA A 576 5.01 -7.21 29.14
CA ALA A 576 3.85 -7.98 28.71
C ALA A 576 3.85 -8.39 27.22
N ARG A 577 4.76 -7.84 26.40
CA ARG A 577 4.85 -8.15 24.97
C ARG A 577 5.72 -9.38 24.66
N GLN A 578 6.52 -9.86 25.62
CA GLN A 578 7.31 -11.09 25.48
C GLN A 578 6.52 -12.31 26.01
N ALA A 579 5.92 -13.07 25.10
CA ALA A 579 5.19 -14.34 25.32
C ALA A 579 3.96 -14.31 26.26
N ASN A 580 2.92 -15.06 25.91
CA ASN A 580 1.65 -15.09 26.65
C ASN A 580 1.84 -15.72 28.05
N ALA A 581 1.55 -14.98 29.14
CA ALA A 581 1.74 -15.42 30.53
C ALA A 581 1.09 -16.78 30.85
N VAL A 582 -0.08 -17.09 30.24
CA VAL A 582 -0.75 -18.39 30.41
C VAL A 582 0.10 -19.54 29.85
N THR A 583 0.79 -19.31 28.73
CA THR A 583 1.66 -20.31 28.11
C THR A 583 2.85 -20.62 29.00
N VAL A 584 3.52 -19.60 29.53
CA VAL A 584 4.68 -19.76 30.43
C VAL A 584 4.30 -20.55 31.69
N ILE A 585 3.17 -20.21 32.32
CA ILE A 585 2.67 -20.91 33.50
C ILE A 585 2.30 -22.37 33.17
N PHE A 586 1.69 -22.59 32.01
CA PHE A 586 1.29 -23.92 31.56
C PHE A 586 2.49 -24.82 31.28
N GLU A 587 3.50 -24.31 30.58
CA GLU A 587 4.70 -25.08 30.20
C GLU A 587 5.57 -25.43 31.40
N ASN A 588 5.64 -24.54 32.39
CA ASN A 588 6.36 -24.77 33.63
C ASN A 588 5.55 -25.52 34.71
N ASN A 589 4.32 -25.95 34.40
CA ASN A 589 3.40 -26.60 35.36
C ASN A 589 3.25 -25.81 36.69
N ALA A 590 3.30 -24.48 36.62
CA ALA A 590 3.50 -23.65 37.81
C ALA A 590 2.24 -23.49 38.69
N LEU A 591 1.06 -23.90 38.20
CA LEU A 591 -0.21 -23.90 38.93
C LEU A 591 -0.90 -25.27 38.85
N GLU A 592 -1.33 -25.76 40.01
CA GLU A 592 -2.13 -26.98 40.12
C GLU A 592 -3.59 -26.74 39.70
N GLU A 593 -4.24 -27.81 39.24
CA GLU A 593 -5.65 -27.79 38.89
C GLU A 593 -6.51 -27.54 40.14
N GLY A 594 -7.46 -26.62 40.05
CA GLY A 594 -8.28 -26.18 41.17
C GLY A 594 -7.68 -25.03 41.99
N THR A 595 -6.46 -24.55 41.69
CA THR A 595 -5.89 -23.35 42.34
C THR A 595 -6.90 -22.20 42.27
N LEU A 596 -7.18 -21.54 43.41
CA LEU A 596 -8.12 -20.40 43.47
C LEU A 596 -7.45 -19.12 42.96
N LEU A 597 -8.14 -18.40 42.07
CA LEU A 597 -7.78 -17.06 41.63
C LEU A 597 -8.83 -16.03 42.03
N GLU A 598 -8.34 -14.85 42.39
CA GLU A 598 -9.14 -13.67 42.74
C GLU A 598 -9.03 -12.62 41.64
N PHE A 599 -10.18 -12.12 41.20
CA PHE A 599 -10.23 -10.98 40.29
C PHE A 599 -10.00 -9.68 41.06
N ARG A 600 -9.00 -8.90 40.64
CA ARG A 600 -8.71 -7.57 41.18
C ARG A 600 -8.70 -6.57 40.02
N PRO A 601 -9.70 -5.69 39.94
CA PRO A 601 -9.73 -4.67 38.89
C PRO A 601 -8.57 -3.68 39.06
N VAL A 602 -8.10 -3.13 37.94
CA VAL A 602 -7.01 -2.15 37.94
C VAL A 602 -7.47 -0.84 38.61
N PRO A 603 -6.63 -0.19 39.44
CA PRO A 603 -6.98 1.08 40.08
C PRO A 603 -7.45 2.14 39.08
N GLY A 604 -8.46 2.93 39.47
CA GLY A 604 -9.04 4.00 38.65
C GLY A 604 -10.45 3.68 38.17
N ARG A 605 -10.74 3.96 36.90
CA ARG A 605 -12.10 3.88 36.34
C ARG A 605 -12.67 2.46 36.35
N GLU A 606 -11.85 1.45 36.05
CA GLU A 606 -12.28 0.05 36.03
C GLU A 606 -12.69 -0.44 37.43
N GLN A 607 -11.86 -0.15 38.44
CA GLN A 607 -12.20 -0.45 39.84
C GLN A 607 -13.51 0.26 40.26
N GLN A 608 -13.67 1.55 39.96
CA GLN A 608 -14.92 2.26 40.26
C GLN A 608 -16.15 1.64 39.58
N GLN A 609 -15.99 1.13 38.35
CA GLN A 609 -17.06 0.52 37.56
C GLN A 609 -17.42 -0.89 38.06
N LEU A 610 -16.42 -1.71 38.39
CA LEU A 610 -16.62 -3.12 38.74
C LEU A 610 -16.80 -3.35 40.23
N THR A 611 -16.23 -2.54 41.12
CA THR A 611 -16.29 -2.77 42.57
C THR A 611 -17.73 -2.90 43.10
N PRO A 612 -18.70 -2.01 42.78
CA PRO A 612 -20.08 -2.18 43.24
C PRO A 612 -20.71 -3.50 42.78
N TRP A 613 -20.42 -3.93 41.55
CA TRP A 613 -20.95 -5.16 40.96
C TRP A 613 -20.28 -6.42 41.55
N LEU A 614 -18.97 -6.36 41.85
CA LEU A 614 -18.22 -7.44 42.48
C LEU A 614 -18.58 -7.62 43.96
N THR A 615 -18.83 -6.52 44.68
CA THR A 615 -19.23 -6.59 46.10
C THR A 615 -20.64 -7.18 46.26
N ALA A 616 -21.50 -7.07 45.25
CA ALA A 616 -22.86 -7.63 45.28
C ALA A 616 -22.90 -9.17 45.26
N ASP A 617 -21.89 -9.85 44.70
CA ASP A 617 -21.76 -11.32 44.77
C ASP A 617 -20.28 -11.71 44.78
N ALA A 618 -19.81 -12.22 45.92
CA ALA A 618 -18.43 -12.61 46.14
C ALA A 618 -17.93 -13.69 45.16
N ARG A 619 -18.82 -14.46 44.53
CA ARG A 619 -18.45 -15.46 43.50
C ARG A 619 -17.96 -14.80 42.21
N ARG A 620 -18.40 -13.58 41.91
CA ARG A 620 -18.02 -12.86 40.67
C ARG A 620 -16.52 -12.61 40.61
N ALA A 621 -15.88 -12.41 41.76
CA ALA A 621 -14.44 -12.21 41.86
C ALA A 621 -13.62 -13.51 42.00
N ARG A 622 -14.22 -14.70 41.85
CA ARG A 622 -13.52 -15.98 42.06
C ARG A 622 -13.54 -16.85 40.81
N ALA A 623 -12.39 -17.44 40.49
CA ALA A 623 -12.27 -18.49 39.48
C ALA A 623 -11.26 -19.55 39.93
N THR A 624 -11.32 -20.75 39.37
CA THR A 624 -10.33 -21.81 39.62
C THR A 624 -9.51 -22.11 38.36
N TRP A 625 -8.23 -22.42 38.55
CA TRP A 625 -7.32 -22.78 37.48
C TRP A 625 -7.61 -24.18 36.93
N THR A 626 -7.54 -24.35 35.62
CA THR A 626 -7.63 -25.65 34.94
C THR A 626 -6.45 -25.86 34.02
N ARG A 627 -6.08 -27.13 33.77
CA ARG A 627 -5.00 -27.49 32.84
C ARG A 627 -5.43 -27.41 31.37
N GLN A 628 -5.94 -26.25 30.94
CA GLN A 628 -6.29 -25.97 29.55
C GLN A 628 -5.51 -24.75 29.04
N ARG A 629 -4.84 -24.86 27.88
CA ARG A 629 -4.01 -23.76 27.33
C ARG A 629 -4.78 -22.48 26.97
N ARG A 630 -6.07 -22.58 26.62
CA ARG A 630 -6.88 -21.42 26.16
C ARG A 630 -7.90 -20.94 27.19
N ASN A 631 -8.68 -21.85 27.77
CA ASN A 631 -9.73 -21.54 28.75
C ASN A 631 -9.34 -22.06 30.13
N CYS A 632 -8.32 -21.45 30.73
CA CYS A 632 -7.70 -21.92 31.97
C CYS A 632 -8.43 -21.50 33.26
N LEU A 633 -9.52 -20.73 33.19
CA LEU A 633 -10.26 -20.26 34.37
C LEU A 633 -11.70 -20.75 34.36
N VAL A 634 -12.11 -21.47 35.38
CA VAL A 634 -13.51 -21.81 35.62
C VAL A 634 -14.13 -20.78 36.56
N TRP A 635 -15.14 -20.06 36.08
CA TRP A 635 -15.74 -18.98 36.85
C TRP A 635 -16.68 -19.50 37.93
N ALA A 636 -16.59 -18.98 39.16
CA ALA A 636 -17.40 -19.48 40.29
C ALA A 636 -18.90 -19.12 40.20
N VAL A 637 -19.31 -18.26 39.25
CA VAL A 637 -20.71 -17.87 39.05
C VAL A 637 -21.48 -18.91 38.24
N ASP A 638 -20.93 -19.33 37.09
CA ASP A 638 -21.61 -20.21 36.13
C ASP A 638 -20.93 -21.57 35.94
N GLY A 639 -19.73 -21.78 36.50
CA GLY A 639 -18.97 -23.02 36.37
C GLY A 639 -18.40 -23.26 34.97
N ALA A 640 -18.45 -22.28 34.07
CA ALA A 640 -17.91 -22.41 32.72
C ALA A 640 -16.44 -21.99 32.64
N ALA A 641 -15.72 -22.55 31.66
CA ALA A 641 -14.30 -22.29 31.43
C ALA A 641 -14.09 -21.13 30.46
N TYR A 642 -13.17 -20.23 30.80
CA TYR A 642 -12.86 -19.00 30.08
C TYR A 642 -11.36 -18.74 30.03
N SER A 643 -10.93 -17.97 29.03
CA SER A 643 -9.61 -17.35 29.08
C SER A 643 -9.60 -16.22 30.11
N PRO A 644 -8.44 -15.84 30.69
CA PRO A 644 -8.34 -14.75 31.66
C PRO A 644 -8.93 -13.44 31.13
N THR A 645 -8.68 -13.13 29.86
CA THR A 645 -9.20 -11.93 29.18
C THR A 645 -10.68 -12.06 28.86
N GLY A 646 -11.12 -13.21 28.35
CA GLY A 646 -12.52 -13.44 28.01
C GLY A 646 -13.43 -13.35 29.23
N LEU A 647 -13.00 -13.90 30.37
CA LEU A 647 -13.76 -13.81 31.60
C LEU A 647 -13.86 -12.36 32.11
N ALA A 648 -12.75 -11.63 32.09
CA ALA A 648 -12.72 -10.24 32.54
C ALA A 648 -13.58 -9.32 31.65
N GLN A 649 -13.60 -9.55 30.33
CA GLN A 649 -14.49 -8.84 29.41
C GLN A 649 -15.96 -9.17 29.65
N LYS A 650 -16.27 -10.45 29.88
CA LYS A 650 -17.63 -10.90 30.25
C LYS A 650 -18.10 -10.21 31.54
N MET A 651 -17.24 -10.13 32.56
CA MET A 651 -17.54 -9.44 33.82
C MET A 651 -17.85 -7.95 33.62
N LEU A 652 -17.14 -7.24 32.74
CA LEU A 652 -17.44 -5.84 32.41
C LEU A 652 -18.81 -5.68 31.75
N VAL A 653 -19.13 -6.57 30.81
CA VAL A 653 -20.43 -6.56 30.12
C VAL A 653 -21.57 -6.85 31.09
N GLU A 654 -21.43 -7.86 31.96
CA GLU A 654 -22.43 -8.17 32.98
C GLU A 654 -22.56 -7.10 34.07
N ALA A 655 -21.53 -6.29 34.27
CA ALA A 655 -21.57 -5.11 35.13
C ALA A 655 -22.26 -3.90 34.47
N GLY A 656 -22.76 -4.04 33.23
CA GLY A 656 -23.47 -2.98 32.50
C GLY A 656 -22.56 -1.98 31.77
N HIS A 657 -21.28 -2.32 31.59
CA HIS A 657 -20.32 -1.47 30.89
C HIS A 657 -19.97 -2.05 29.51
N GLN A 658 -19.54 -1.19 28.58
CA GLN A 658 -19.10 -1.63 27.26
C GLN A 658 -17.82 -2.49 27.36
N SER A 659 -17.77 -3.59 26.60
CA SER A 659 -16.55 -4.39 26.45
C SER A 659 -15.43 -3.54 25.85
N ARG A 660 -14.24 -3.62 26.43
CA ARG A 660 -13.03 -2.92 25.97
C ARG A 660 -11.85 -3.88 25.92
N PRO A 661 -10.83 -3.62 25.08
CA PRO A 661 -9.58 -4.37 25.12
C PRO A 661 -8.95 -4.27 26.52
N LEU A 662 -8.65 -5.40 27.14
CA LEU A 662 -8.03 -5.46 28.45
C LEU A 662 -7.15 -6.71 28.57
N GLN A 663 -6.14 -6.66 29.43
CA GLN A 663 -5.26 -7.79 29.69
C GLN A 663 -5.74 -8.59 30.92
N GLY A 664 -6.46 -9.69 30.70
CA GLY A 664 -7.06 -10.45 31.80
C GLY A 664 -6.04 -11.07 32.76
N THR A 665 -4.88 -11.49 32.26
CA THR A 665 -3.83 -12.11 33.08
C THR A 665 -3.28 -11.21 34.18
N ARG A 666 -3.38 -9.89 34.05
CA ARG A 666 -3.03 -8.94 35.13
C ARG A 666 -4.08 -8.78 36.21
N ARG A 667 -5.31 -9.22 35.95
CA ARG A 667 -6.47 -9.01 36.82
C ARG A 667 -6.78 -10.24 37.66
N TRP A 668 -6.25 -11.41 37.29
CA TRP A 668 -6.42 -12.64 38.04
C TRP A 668 -5.19 -12.91 38.90
N PHE A 669 -5.40 -13.00 40.21
CA PHE A 669 -4.36 -13.15 41.22
C PHE A 669 -4.47 -14.50 41.91
N VAL A 670 -3.33 -15.18 42.05
CA VAL A 670 -3.23 -16.31 42.98
C VAL A 670 -2.83 -15.73 44.34
N PRO A 671 -3.55 -16.03 45.44
CA PRO A 671 -3.22 -15.53 46.76
C PRO A 671 -1.74 -15.77 47.08
N GLN A 672 -1.06 -14.73 47.58
CA GLN A 672 0.37 -14.76 47.95
C GLN A 672 1.37 -14.97 46.79
N ARG A 673 0.91 -15.26 45.57
CA ARG A 673 1.76 -15.43 44.37
C ARG A 673 1.61 -14.31 43.32
N GLY A 674 0.70 -13.35 43.54
CA GLY A 674 0.54 -12.22 42.61
C GLY A 674 -0.34 -12.55 41.42
N SER A 675 -0.33 -11.68 40.41
CA SER A 675 -1.09 -11.86 39.17
C SER A 675 -0.50 -12.99 38.32
N LEU A 676 -1.27 -13.50 37.35
CA LEU A 676 -0.73 -14.47 36.39
C LEU A 676 0.47 -13.87 35.60
N VAL A 677 0.54 -12.55 35.42
CA VAL A 677 1.73 -11.91 34.85
C VAL A 677 2.92 -12.01 35.80
N ASP A 678 2.74 -11.68 37.08
CA ASP A 678 3.83 -11.74 38.08
C ASP A 678 4.37 -13.16 38.30
N ILE A 679 3.54 -14.19 38.09
CA ILE A 679 3.97 -15.59 38.13
C ILE A 679 4.77 -15.94 36.88
N ALA A 680 4.31 -15.55 35.69
CA ALA A 680 5.02 -15.80 34.45
C ALA A 680 6.37 -15.09 34.39
N ASP A 681 6.45 -13.85 34.88
CA ASP A 681 7.69 -13.06 34.87
C ASP A 681 8.76 -13.67 35.79
N ARG A 682 8.37 -14.18 36.96
CA ARG A 682 9.31 -14.90 37.84
C ARG A 682 9.84 -16.18 37.23
N LEU A 683 8.99 -16.96 36.55
CA LEU A 683 9.41 -18.20 35.89
C LEU A 683 10.40 -17.93 34.75
N ARG A 684 10.31 -16.77 34.08
CA ARG A 684 11.28 -16.38 33.05
C ARG A 684 12.63 -16.03 33.64
N GLN A 685 12.64 -15.28 34.74
CA GLN A 685 13.87 -14.95 35.46
C GLN A 685 14.57 -16.22 35.95
N GLU A 686 13.81 -17.17 36.50
CA GLU A 686 14.34 -18.47 36.93
C GLU A 686 14.93 -19.28 35.75
N SER A 687 14.32 -19.26 34.56
CA SER A 687 14.88 -19.94 33.39
C SER A 687 16.13 -19.27 32.80
N GLU A 688 16.22 -17.94 32.89
CA GLU A 688 17.41 -17.19 32.43
C GLU A 688 18.61 -17.41 33.37
N GLU A 689 18.37 -17.53 34.67
CA GLU A 689 19.41 -17.86 35.67
C GLU A 689 19.89 -19.33 35.60
N GLU A 690 19.11 -20.24 35.01
CA GLU A 690 19.50 -21.65 34.78
C GLU A 690 20.29 -21.86 33.47
N GLU A 691 20.24 -20.91 32.53
CA GLU A 691 20.97 -20.95 31.25
C GLU A 691 22.33 -20.20 31.30
N GLU A 692 22.57 -19.39 32.33
CA GLU A 692 23.88 -18.80 32.69
C GLU A 692 24.73 -19.71 33.59
#